data_AF-A0A1V4V8A7-F1
#
_entry.id   AF-A0A1V4V8A7-F1
#
_cell.length_a   1.000
_cell.length_b   1.000
_cell.length_c   1.000
_cell.angle_alpha   90.00
_cell.angle_beta   90.00
_cell.angle_gamma   90.00
#
_symmetry.space_group_name_H-M   'P 1'
#
loop_
_entity.id
_entity.type
_entity.pdbx_description
1 polymer ?
#
loop_
_entity_poly.entity_id
_entity_poly.type
_entity_poly.pdbx_seq_one_letter_code
_entity_poly.pdbx_strand_id
1 'polypeptide(L)'
;MIEQSIRDLKEAIFSEKGLNPDLLIHLAPYLTEPLLSRAISIAYAVSDPYQRALILLALAESAHLSDARKKALVDAAHEAEHEITSQPERIKVLKRILLLTTSQDRILVQAELVQEENWEADLKGRPSISSKDLEKWDLMLKGVSNSVDDFKGGGWTHYSPKAEQKGHPPPKTRKDEADVFESVASKDDGIGMSLPEQIASMGEEERRNLFRVALTRLQIRTVNTGFAPSQHADNPLDPQTPLKPGQTYCFWLDIGRPTLKSIETAPATIPDYVPPKARLVVAIFPFDGEIEITEGADVGELELQDDGTARVLHQPDPSMRAVSDVDILNRRLLFPVKSPAQEGTFRLRCNIYYEQILIQSRLIRAIVANHGLQKEGALSSEVDYTLSHTLWANHLRGFAPHRLSILLNSNGDGTHTLSFFGAKEQEPIFKNSAVIPATELKNLTENARKALWKASWGEEKPWKEGEGQTYRYLDRFSDENLSLKRLEEDLISLARRGYLLYDAIIGKFIKTHSKTNELARLMLNPGMVQIAIRDSPTQILPAALIYDYPLDTKAGSYKLCEAFSAALQSNSPLDKAPCFNGLCPHSKRDEMGNPDGYVCPSGFWGFRHILGFPTSVPDESSSEIVMDDGPHMVVCVATNLDRLDGHMRALREIRTDISWHYSDKRLEIINNLKSPKSHLIYFYCHGGISTNNIPYLQVGDGTGNDFIDGSNLNAFNIEWIEPKPLVFINGCHTTALDPEMAINLVADFVRSGSAGVIGTETTIFEPLACSFAEACLGHFLKDKSSIGDAIRMARLKLLKEYNPLGLVYTPFVLPDLHVKDKS
;
A
#
# COMPACT_ATOMS: atom_id res chain seq x y z
N MET A 1 -29.54 -13.63 23.37
CA MET A 1 -28.99 -14.93 22.92
C MET A 1 -28.85 -15.00 21.40
N ILE A 2 -29.88 -14.66 20.61
CA ILE A 2 -29.84 -14.74 19.13
C ILE A 2 -28.81 -13.77 18.49
N GLU A 3 -28.73 -12.52 18.93
CA GLU A 3 -27.75 -11.55 18.40
C GLU A 3 -26.29 -11.88 18.76
N GLN A 4 -26.07 -12.47 19.93
CA GLN A 4 -24.74 -12.88 20.39
C GLN A 4 -24.24 -14.09 19.59
N SER A 5 -25.09 -15.11 19.38
CA SER A 5 -24.75 -16.28 18.56
C SER A 5 -24.48 -15.93 17.09
N ILE A 6 -25.19 -14.95 16.53
CA ILE A 6 -24.92 -14.42 15.18
C ILE A 6 -23.61 -13.63 15.13
N ARG A 7 -23.26 -12.90 16.20
CA ARG A 7 -21.99 -12.18 16.32
C ARG A 7 -20.81 -13.14 16.45
N ASP A 8 -20.94 -14.17 17.26
CA ASP A 8 -19.91 -15.19 17.50
C ASP A 8 -19.70 -16.07 16.24
N LEU A 9 -20.77 -16.41 15.49
CA LEU A 9 -20.64 -17.01 14.14
C LEU A 9 -19.91 -16.07 13.17
N LYS A 10 -20.22 -14.76 13.20
CA LYS A 10 -19.59 -13.77 12.32
C LYS A 10 -18.10 -13.56 12.63
N GLU A 11 -17.67 -13.70 13.87
CA GLU A 11 -16.24 -13.66 14.24
C GLU A 11 -15.53 -14.99 13.90
N ALA A 12 -16.19 -16.14 14.10
CA ALA A 12 -15.64 -17.45 13.80
C ALA A 12 -15.50 -17.73 12.28
N ILE A 13 -16.39 -17.18 11.45
CA ILE A 13 -16.44 -17.45 10.00
C ILE A 13 -15.61 -16.43 9.19
N PHE A 14 -15.31 -15.26 9.73
CA PHE A 14 -14.72 -14.14 9.00
C PHE A 14 -13.50 -13.49 9.70
N SER A 15 -12.68 -14.28 10.42
CA SER A 15 -11.41 -13.81 11.04
C SER A 15 -10.34 -13.43 10.00
N GLU A 16 -9.19 -12.88 10.45
CA GLU A 16 -8.11 -12.17 9.72
C GLU A 16 -7.58 -12.75 8.38
N LYS A 17 -7.99 -13.95 7.94
CA LYS A 17 -7.50 -14.60 6.72
C LYS A 17 -8.35 -14.40 5.46
N GLY A 18 -9.32 -13.49 5.48
CA GLY A 18 -10.20 -13.24 4.34
C GLY A 18 -11.30 -14.30 4.17
N LEU A 19 -12.02 -14.24 3.04
CA LEU A 19 -13.25 -15.00 2.80
C LEU A 19 -13.04 -16.50 3.05
N ASN A 20 -13.78 -17.12 3.97
CA ASN A 20 -13.94 -18.57 3.98
C ASN A 20 -15.07 -18.96 2.99
N PRO A 21 -14.76 -19.59 1.84
CA PRO A 21 -15.75 -20.03 0.83
C PRO A 21 -16.78 -21.01 1.37
N ASP A 22 -16.47 -21.68 2.48
CA ASP A 22 -17.32 -22.68 3.13
C ASP A 22 -18.72 -22.12 3.41
N LEU A 23 -18.85 -20.83 3.76
CA LEU A 23 -20.15 -20.23 4.04
C LEU A 23 -21.05 -20.16 2.78
N LEU A 24 -20.50 -19.74 1.64
CA LEU A 24 -21.25 -19.67 0.38
C LEU A 24 -21.62 -21.08 -0.10
N ILE A 25 -20.70 -22.03 0.05
CA ILE A 25 -20.92 -23.45 -0.24
C ILE A 25 -22.08 -24.00 0.60
N HIS A 26 -22.13 -23.69 1.90
CA HIS A 26 -23.19 -24.17 2.80
C HIS A 26 -24.52 -23.41 2.68
N LEU A 27 -24.51 -22.16 2.19
CA LEU A 27 -25.73 -21.37 1.94
C LEU A 27 -26.35 -21.65 0.57
N ALA A 28 -25.55 -22.07 -0.41
CA ALA A 28 -25.97 -22.31 -1.80
C ALA A 28 -27.26 -23.14 -1.98
N PRO A 29 -27.49 -24.23 -1.22
CA PRO A 29 -28.71 -25.04 -1.34
C PRO A 29 -29.99 -24.29 -0.95
N TYR A 30 -29.88 -23.20 -0.19
CA TYR A 30 -30.99 -22.45 0.38
C TYR A 30 -31.26 -21.10 -0.33
N LEU A 31 -30.54 -20.82 -1.43
CA LEU A 31 -30.66 -19.55 -2.16
C LEU A 31 -31.83 -19.56 -3.13
N THR A 32 -32.75 -18.60 -2.96
CA THR A 32 -33.83 -18.31 -3.90
C THR A 32 -33.39 -17.26 -4.95
N GLU A 33 -34.04 -17.17 -6.10
CA GLU A 33 -33.85 -16.02 -7.01
C GLU A 33 -34.42 -14.76 -6.34
N PRO A 34 -33.74 -13.59 -6.29
CA PRO A 34 -32.55 -13.11 -7.02
C PRO A 34 -31.19 -13.29 -6.30
N LEU A 35 -31.19 -13.90 -5.12
CA LEU A 35 -30.01 -14.11 -4.28
C LEU A 35 -29.04 -15.12 -4.92
N LEU A 36 -29.59 -16.15 -5.55
CA LEU A 36 -28.87 -17.16 -6.31
C LEU A 36 -28.12 -16.57 -7.51
N SER A 37 -28.78 -15.73 -8.32
CA SER A 37 -28.13 -15.01 -9.42
C SER A 37 -26.95 -14.13 -8.95
N ARG A 38 -27.04 -13.54 -7.75
CA ARG A 38 -25.95 -12.74 -7.17
C ARG A 38 -24.78 -13.60 -6.69
N ALA A 39 -25.04 -14.76 -6.08
CA ALA A 39 -24.00 -15.70 -5.67
C ALA A 39 -23.22 -16.28 -6.86
N ILE A 40 -23.91 -16.58 -7.97
CA ILE A 40 -23.28 -17.05 -9.22
C ILE A 40 -22.30 -16.00 -9.75
N SER A 41 -22.72 -14.73 -9.83
CA SER A 41 -21.84 -13.65 -10.28
C SER A 41 -20.59 -13.47 -9.40
N ILE A 42 -20.71 -13.74 -8.10
CA ILE A 42 -19.59 -13.66 -7.15
C ILE A 42 -18.64 -14.84 -7.35
N ALA A 43 -19.18 -16.05 -7.55
CA ALA A 43 -18.39 -17.25 -7.78
C ALA A 43 -17.45 -17.08 -8.99
N TYR A 44 -17.94 -16.49 -10.08
CA TYR A 44 -17.11 -16.18 -11.26
C TYR A 44 -15.99 -15.16 -11.01
N ALA A 45 -16.08 -14.34 -9.97
CA ALA A 45 -15.11 -13.28 -9.65
C ALA A 45 -14.04 -13.70 -8.63
N VAL A 46 -14.10 -14.94 -8.10
CA VAL A 46 -13.12 -15.46 -7.14
C VAL A 46 -11.79 -15.76 -7.83
N SER A 47 -10.69 -15.16 -7.36
CA SER A 47 -9.36 -15.30 -7.99
C SER A 47 -8.73 -16.67 -7.77
N ASP A 48 -8.96 -17.29 -6.61
CA ASP A 48 -8.44 -18.63 -6.31
C ASP A 48 -9.23 -19.71 -7.08
N PRO A 49 -8.58 -20.49 -7.96
CA PRO A 49 -9.28 -21.43 -8.85
C PRO A 49 -9.93 -22.59 -8.10
N TYR A 50 -9.34 -23.05 -7.00
CA TYR A 50 -9.89 -24.14 -6.19
C TYR A 50 -11.14 -23.69 -5.44
N GLN A 51 -11.10 -22.52 -4.81
CA GLN A 51 -12.25 -21.92 -4.15
C GLN A 51 -13.37 -21.58 -5.15
N ARG A 52 -13.01 -21.00 -6.31
CA ARG A 52 -13.94 -20.71 -7.40
C ARG A 52 -14.70 -21.95 -7.85
N ALA A 53 -13.99 -23.06 -8.10
CA ALA A 53 -14.59 -24.32 -8.52
C ALA A 53 -15.56 -24.88 -7.48
N LEU A 54 -15.19 -24.87 -6.19
CA LEU A 54 -16.05 -25.38 -5.12
C LEU A 54 -17.34 -24.56 -4.95
N ILE A 55 -17.27 -23.23 -5.04
CA ILE A 55 -18.46 -22.37 -4.93
C ILE A 55 -19.40 -22.61 -6.13
N LEU A 56 -18.86 -22.69 -7.35
CA LEU A 56 -19.64 -22.94 -8.56
C LEU A 56 -20.39 -24.29 -8.49
N LEU A 57 -19.73 -25.34 -8.00
CA LEU A 57 -20.35 -26.66 -7.82
C LEU A 57 -21.44 -26.65 -6.75
N ALA A 58 -21.22 -25.96 -5.64
CA ALA A 58 -22.23 -25.83 -4.59
C ALA A 58 -23.48 -25.07 -5.09
N LEU A 59 -23.29 -24.04 -5.92
CA LEU A 59 -24.41 -23.28 -6.52
C LEU A 59 -25.18 -24.11 -7.56
N ALA A 60 -24.50 -25.00 -8.28
CA ALA A 60 -25.13 -25.92 -9.23
C ALA A 60 -26.12 -26.90 -8.57
N GLU A 61 -25.97 -27.15 -7.26
CA GLU A 61 -26.88 -28.00 -6.48
C GLU A 61 -28.19 -27.31 -6.08
N SER A 62 -28.33 -26.00 -6.35
CA SER A 62 -29.56 -25.27 -6.00
C SER A 62 -30.80 -25.80 -6.73
N ALA A 63 -31.87 -26.04 -5.97
CA ALA A 63 -33.17 -26.50 -6.49
C ALA A 63 -33.85 -25.48 -7.40
N HIS A 64 -33.42 -24.21 -7.39
CA HIS A 64 -34.03 -23.10 -8.14
C HIS A 64 -33.40 -22.86 -9.53
N LEU A 65 -32.40 -23.65 -9.95
CA LEU A 65 -31.78 -23.54 -11.27
C LEU A 65 -32.40 -24.51 -12.29
N SER A 66 -32.56 -24.05 -13.53
CA SER A 66 -32.80 -24.90 -14.70
C SER A 66 -31.58 -25.77 -15.01
N ASP A 67 -31.78 -26.97 -15.57
CA ASP A 67 -30.71 -27.90 -15.93
C ASP A 67 -29.62 -27.27 -16.82
N ALA A 68 -30.00 -26.39 -17.75
CA ALA A 68 -29.05 -25.66 -18.60
C ALA A 68 -28.10 -24.75 -17.79
N ARG A 69 -28.62 -24.08 -16.76
CA ARG A 69 -27.82 -23.21 -15.87
C ARG A 69 -26.96 -24.03 -14.92
N LYS A 70 -27.45 -25.18 -14.43
CA LYS A 70 -26.65 -26.12 -13.63
C LYS A 70 -25.46 -26.62 -14.43
N LYS A 71 -25.69 -27.05 -15.67
CA LYS A 71 -24.62 -27.48 -16.58
C LYS A 71 -23.58 -26.39 -16.81
N ALA A 72 -24.00 -25.15 -17.09
CA ALA A 72 -23.07 -24.03 -17.28
C ALA A 72 -22.17 -23.74 -16.05
N LEU A 73 -22.68 -23.93 -14.83
CA LEU A 73 -21.88 -23.78 -13.61
C LEU A 73 -20.89 -24.92 -13.41
N VAL A 74 -21.29 -26.16 -13.74
CA VAL A 74 -20.42 -27.33 -13.68
C VAL A 74 -19.30 -27.22 -14.73
N ASP A 75 -19.63 -26.78 -15.93
CA ASP A 75 -18.65 -26.55 -17.01
C ASP A 75 -17.64 -25.46 -16.59
N ALA A 76 -18.10 -24.34 -16.00
CA ALA A 76 -17.23 -23.30 -15.47
C ALA A 76 -16.35 -23.75 -14.28
N ALA A 77 -16.84 -24.67 -13.44
CA ALA A 77 -16.04 -25.26 -12.38
C ALA A 77 -14.96 -26.20 -12.93
N HIS A 78 -15.24 -26.87 -14.06
CA HIS A 78 -14.26 -27.70 -14.77
C HIS A 78 -13.19 -26.85 -15.45
N GLU A 79 -13.54 -25.68 -16.01
CA GLU A 79 -12.54 -24.71 -16.49
C GLU A 79 -11.61 -24.24 -15.36
N ALA A 80 -12.19 -23.85 -14.21
CA ALA A 80 -11.40 -23.43 -13.05
C ALA A 80 -10.52 -24.55 -12.49
N GLU A 81 -10.94 -25.82 -12.59
CA GLU A 81 -10.16 -26.98 -12.16
C GLU A 81 -8.82 -27.10 -12.91
N HIS A 82 -8.77 -26.72 -14.19
CA HIS A 82 -7.55 -26.78 -15.00
C HIS A 82 -6.51 -25.71 -14.59
N GLU A 83 -6.94 -24.68 -13.88
CA GLU A 83 -6.07 -23.63 -13.34
C GLU A 83 -5.46 -24.01 -11.98
N ILE A 84 -5.93 -25.10 -11.34
CA ILE A 84 -5.47 -25.54 -10.01
C ILE A 84 -4.10 -26.23 -10.12
N THR A 85 -3.09 -25.66 -9.47
CA THR A 85 -1.72 -26.22 -9.45
C THR A 85 -1.54 -27.35 -8.41
N SER A 86 -2.41 -27.42 -7.40
CA SER A 86 -2.36 -28.41 -6.32
C SER A 86 -3.15 -29.68 -6.69
N GLN A 87 -2.45 -30.79 -6.87
CA GLN A 87 -3.09 -32.06 -7.24
C GLN A 87 -4.13 -32.59 -6.22
N PRO A 88 -3.90 -32.54 -4.89
CA PRO A 88 -4.91 -32.97 -3.91
C PRO A 88 -6.22 -32.17 -4.01
N GLU A 89 -6.11 -30.87 -4.30
CA GLU A 89 -7.25 -29.97 -4.48
C GLU A 89 -7.98 -30.26 -5.80
N ARG A 90 -7.22 -30.49 -6.86
CA ARG A 90 -7.71 -30.88 -8.18
C ARG A 90 -8.52 -32.18 -8.13
N ILE A 91 -8.00 -33.23 -7.48
CA ILE A 91 -8.72 -34.50 -7.23
C ILE A 91 -10.04 -34.27 -6.49
N LYS A 92 -10.05 -33.38 -5.49
CA LYS A 92 -11.25 -33.07 -4.70
C LYS A 92 -12.32 -32.39 -5.55
N VAL A 93 -11.94 -31.49 -6.45
CA VAL A 93 -12.85 -30.82 -7.39
C VAL A 93 -13.40 -31.79 -8.43
N LEU A 94 -12.54 -32.60 -9.07
CA LEU A 94 -12.95 -33.61 -10.06
C LEU A 94 -13.96 -34.62 -9.49
N LYS A 95 -13.76 -35.07 -8.24
CA LYS A 95 -14.72 -35.94 -7.54
C LYS A 95 -16.09 -35.31 -7.39
N ARG A 96 -16.17 -33.99 -7.17
CA ARG A 96 -17.43 -33.28 -7.02
C ARG A 96 -18.10 -33.00 -8.38
N ILE A 97 -17.32 -32.69 -9.42
CA ILE A 97 -17.81 -32.60 -10.81
C ILE A 97 -18.43 -33.93 -11.27
N LEU A 98 -17.80 -35.06 -10.94
CA LEU A 98 -18.28 -36.40 -11.30
C LEU A 98 -19.67 -36.73 -10.72
N LEU A 99 -20.01 -36.15 -9.56
CA LEU A 99 -21.32 -36.30 -8.91
C LEU A 99 -22.42 -35.47 -9.60
N LEU A 100 -22.06 -34.43 -10.34
CA LEU A 100 -22.98 -33.45 -10.93
C LEU A 100 -23.08 -33.53 -12.46
N THR A 101 -22.25 -34.34 -13.12
CA THR A 101 -22.22 -34.52 -14.59
C THR A 101 -23.06 -35.72 -15.05
N THR A 102 -23.73 -35.60 -16.20
CA THR A 102 -24.54 -36.67 -16.81
C THR A 102 -23.89 -37.30 -18.04
N SER A 103 -23.99 -38.64 -18.14
CA SER A 103 -23.61 -39.53 -19.24
C SER A 103 -22.29 -39.27 -19.97
N GLN A 104 -22.22 -38.31 -20.90
CA GLN A 104 -21.11 -38.21 -21.86
C GLN A 104 -19.90 -37.43 -21.31
N ASP A 105 -20.13 -36.37 -20.54
CA ASP A 105 -19.08 -35.60 -19.84
C ASP A 105 -18.46 -36.42 -18.69
N ARG A 106 -19.24 -37.36 -18.14
CA ARG A 106 -18.86 -38.22 -17.02
C ARG A 106 -17.68 -39.14 -17.34
N ILE A 107 -17.60 -39.64 -18.57
CA ILE A 107 -16.53 -40.53 -19.02
C ILE A 107 -15.19 -39.76 -19.10
N LEU A 108 -15.23 -38.51 -19.56
CA LEU A 108 -14.06 -37.64 -19.68
C LEU A 108 -13.51 -37.28 -18.30
N VAL A 109 -14.37 -36.80 -17.39
CA VAL A 109 -14.00 -36.46 -16.00
C VAL A 109 -13.49 -37.69 -15.25
N GLN A 110 -14.07 -38.88 -15.50
CA GLN A 110 -13.59 -40.13 -14.89
C GLN A 110 -12.21 -40.53 -15.41
N ALA A 111 -11.90 -40.30 -16.70
CA ALA A 111 -10.58 -40.56 -17.25
C ALA A 111 -9.52 -39.61 -16.66
N GLU A 112 -9.84 -38.33 -16.50
CA GLU A 112 -8.98 -37.33 -15.86
C GLU A 112 -8.72 -37.66 -14.38
N LEU A 113 -9.75 -38.03 -13.63
CA LEU A 113 -9.61 -38.43 -12.23
C LEU A 113 -8.72 -39.67 -12.05
N VAL A 114 -8.82 -40.65 -12.97
CA VAL A 114 -7.95 -41.84 -12.99
C VAL A 114 -6.49 -41.46 -13.25
N GLN A 115 -6.24 -40.48 -14.11
CA GLN A 115 -4.87 -40.02 -14.37
C GLN A 115 -4.26 -39.35 -13.14
N GLU A 116 -5.01 -38.48 -12.46
CA GLU A 116 -4.53 -37.80 -11.25
C GLU A 116 -4.35 -38.74 -10.05
N GLU A 117 -5.27 -39.69 -9.81
CA GLU A 117 -5.14 -40.66 -8.71
C GLU A 117 -4.01 -41.69 -8.96
N ASN A 118 -3.76 -42.08 -10.21
CA ASN A 118 -2.67 -43.01 -10.54
C ASN A 118 -1.29 -42.37 -10.39
N TRP A 119 -1.15 -41.08 -10.69
CA TRP A 119 0.07 -40.34 -10.39
C TRP A 119 0.37 -40.33 -8.88
N GLU A 120 -0.64 -40.12 -8.04
CA GLU A 120 -0.49 -40.16 -6.57
C GLU A 120 -0.17 -41.58 -6.04
N ALA A 121 -0.74 -42.62 -6.68
CA ALA A 121 -0.47 -44.02 -6.36
C ALA A 121 0.97 -44.42 -6.70
N ASP A 122 1.49 -43.98 -7.85
CA ASP A 122 2.88 -44.24 -8.29
C ASP A 122 3.91 -43.56 -7.35
N LEU A 123 3.63 -42.34 -6.88
CA LEU A 123 4.47 -41.64 -5.88
C LEU A 123 4.47 -42.32 -4.51
N LYS A 124 3.38 -42.99 -4.12
CA LYS A 124 3.19 -43.65 -2.82
C LYS A 124 3.35 -45.18 -2.87
N GLY A 125 3.77 -45.75 -4.01
CA GLY A 125 3.99 -47.19 -4.20
C GLY A 125 2.72 -48.05 -4.06
N ARG A 126 1.54 -47.49 -4.37
CA ARG A 126 0.24 -48.17 -4.31
C ARG A 126 -0.14 -48.72 -5.69
N PRO A 127 -0.91 -49.84 -5.77
CA PRO A 127 -1.37 -50.37 -7.05
C PRO A 127 -2.29 -49.37 -7.78
N SER A 128 -2.13 -49.28 -9.10
CA SER A 128 -2.90 -48.38 -9.96
C SER A 128 -4.40 -48.73 -9.97
N ILE A 129 -5.23 -47.70 -9.95
CA ILE A 129 -6.69 -47.76 -9.94
C ILE A 129 -7.17 -47.81 -11.39
N SER A 130 -8.02 -48.79 -11.72
CA SER A 130 -8.61 -48.91 -13.06
C SER A 130 -9.96 -48.19 -13.15
N SER A 131 -10.41 -47.85 -14.36
CA SER A 131 -11.75 -47.25 -14.58
C SER A 131 -12.89 -48.11 -14.03
N LYS A 132 -12.71 -49.45 -13.96
CA LYS A 132 -13.66 -50.41 -13.37
C LYS A 132 -13.71 -50.36 -11.84
N ASP A 133 -12.63 -49.92 -11.18
CA ASP A 133 -12.61 -49.79 -9.72
C ASP A 133 -13.43 -48.57 -9.27
N LEU A 134 -13.40 -47.47 -10.05
CA LEU A 134 -14.24 -46.29 -9.81
C LEU A 134 -15.74 -46.53 -10.06
N GLU A 135 -16.12 -47.35 -11.04
CA GLU A 135 -17.53 -47.78 -11.22
C GLU A 135 -18.07 -48.50 -9.97
N LYS A 136 -17.20 -49.24 -9.27
CA LYS A 136 -17.54 -49.96 -8.05
C LYS A 136 -17.73 -49.01 -6.84
N TRP A 137 -16.95 -47.93 -6.79
CA TRP A 137 -17.11 -46.84 -5.82
C TRP A 137 -18.39 -46.01 -6.10
N ASP A 138 -18.75 -45.79 -7.36
CA ASP A 138 -19.97 -45.09 -7.77
C ASP A 138 -21.26 -45.86 -7.40
N LEU A 139 -21.21 -47.19 -7.50
CA LEU A 139 -22.27 -48.09 -7.00
C LEU A 139 -22.41 -48.07 -5.47
N MET A 140 -21.30 -47.92 -4.74
CA MET A 140 -21.33 -47.73 -3.28
C MET A 140 -21.94 -46.39 -2.87
N LEU A 141 -21.62 -45.30 -3.57
CA LEU A 141 -22.13 -43.96 -3.25
C LEU A 141 -23.62 -43.79 -3.60
N LYS A 142 -24.11 -44.41 -4.68
CA LYS A 142 -25.54 -44.41 -5.04
C LYS A 142 -26.40 -45.24 -4.08
N GLY A 143 -25.83 -46.26 -3.44
CA GLY A 143 -26.52 -47.13 -2.47
C GLY A 143 -26.83 -46.49 -1.12
N VAL A 144 -26.21 -45.36 -0.79
CA VAL A 144 -26.39 -44.65 0.50
C VAL A 144 -27.56 -43.66 0.48
N SER A 145 -28.24 -43.49 -0.66
CA SER A 145 -29.29 -42.47 -0.84
C SER A 145 -30.71 -42.88 -0.39
N ASN A 146 -30.93 -44.07 0.18
CA ASN A 146 -32.27 -44.54 0.57
C ASN A 146 -32.37 -45.02 2.02
N SER A 147 -31.95 -44.21 3.00
CA SER A 147 -32.60 -44.12 4.32
C SER A 147 -32.02 -42.94 5.08
N VAL A 148 -32.84 -41.90 5.23
CA VAL A 148 -32.69 -40.93 6.31
C VAL A 148 -32.93 -41.70 7.61
N ASP A 149 -32.07 -41.52 8.62
CA ASP A 149 -32.05 -42.18 9.95
C ASP A 149 -31.18 -43.45 10.03
N ASP A 150 -29.87 -43.28 10.27
CA ASP A 150 -29.09 -44.02 11.28
C ASP A 150 -27.57 -43.86 11.05
N PHE A 151 -26.99 -42.77 11.55
CA PHE A 151 -25.57 -42.74 11.92
C PHE A 151 -25.39 -41.86 13.17
N LYS A 152 -25.90 -42.35 14.30
CA LYS A 152 -25.46 -41.93 15.63
C LYS A 152 -24.73 -43.10 16.29
N GLY A 153 -23.42 -42.94 16.47
CA GLY A 153 -22.65 -43.44 17.62
C GLY A 153 -22.43 -44.95 17.78
N GLY A 154 -21.16 -45.32 17.95
CA GLY A 154 -20.77 -46.48 18.75
C GLY A 154 -20.30 -47.71 17.96
N GLY A 155 -18.99 -47.91 17.98
CA GLY A 155 -18.29 -48.97 17.27
C GLY A 155 -18.55 -50.39 17.79
N TRP A 156 -18.09 -51.36 17.00
CA TRP A 156 -17.84 -52.71 17.46
C TRP A 156 -16.45 -53.16 17.05
N THR A 157 -15.79 -53.70 18.07
CA THR A 157 -14.42 -54.19 18.18
C THR A 157 -14.12 -55.42 17.32
N HIS A 158 -12.83 -55.51 16.96
CA HIS A 158 -12.03 -56.65 16.48
C HIS A 158 -12.64 -58.07 16.43
N TYR A 159 -12.34 -58.76 15.31
CA TYR A 159 -12.10 -60.19 15.31
C TYR A 159 -10.85 -60.52 14.46
N SER A 160 -9.77 -60.93 15.12
CA SER A 160 -8.61 -61.59 14.52
C SER A 160 -8.74 -63.13 14.67
N PRO A 161 -8.05 -63.92 13.83
CA PRO A 161 -8.32 -65.34 13.63
C PRO A 161 -7.69 -66.22 14.72
N LYS A 162 -8.30 -67.40 14.99
CA LYS A 162 -7.77 -68.40 15.95
C LYS A 162 -6.64 -69.24 15.34
N ALA A 163 -5.69 -69.54 16.22
CA ALA A 163 -4.39 -70.18 16.08
C ALA A 163 -4.33 -71.59 15.47
N GLU A 164 -3.16 -71.93 14.90
CA GLU A 164 -2.37 -73.11 15.31
C GLU A 164 -0.84 -72.89 15.23
N GLN A 165 -0.19 -73.21 16.34
CA GLN A 165 1.19 -73.74 16.56
C GLN A 165 2.48 -72.88 16.42
N LYS A 166 3.11 -72.75 17.61
CA LYS A 166 4.54 -72.97 17.98
C LYS A 166 5.59 -71.87 17.74
N GLY A 167 5.72 -70.99 18.76
CA GLY A 167 6.87 -70.86 19.67
C GLY A 167 8.32 -70.81 19.14
N HIS A 168 8.95 -69.62 19.15
CA HIS A 168 10.04 -69.19 20.06
C HIS A 168 10.56 -67.78 19.66
N PRO A 169 11.15 -66.98 20.58
CA PRO A 169 11.18 -65.51 20.51
C PRO A 169 12.61 -64.94 20.22
N PRO A 170 12.93 -63.64 20.45
CA PRO A 170 13.33 -62.66 19.44
C PRO A 170 14.84 -62.28 19.55
N PRO A 171 15.37 -61.26 18.83
CA PRO A 171 15.58 -60.00 19.54
C PRO A 171 15.48 -58.69 18.71
N LYS A 172 14.88 -57.69 19.37
CA LYS A 172 15.23 -56.25 19.48
C LYS A 172 16.12 -55.63 18.38
N THR A 173 15.66 -54.54 17.75
CA THR A 173 15.95 -53.13 18.11
C THR A 173 15.39 -52.13 17.07
N ARG A 174 14.66 -51.11 17.58
CA ARG A 174 14.61 -49.67 17.22
C ARG A 174 15.13 -49.27 15.82
N LYS A 175 14.42 -48.49 15.00
CA LYS A 175 13.89 -47.11 15.18
C LYS A 175 13.35 -46.73 13.77
N ASP A 176 12.20 -46.10 13.55
CA ASP A 176 11.95 -44.65 13.55
C ASP A 176 10.60 -44.41 12.82
N GLU A 177 10.01 -43.22 13.02
CA GLU A 177 8.95 -42.57 12.22
C GLU A 177 7.47 -42.95 12.47
N ALA A 178 6.92 -42.41 13.55
CA ALA A 178 5.55 -41.87 13.58
C ALA A 178 5.48 -40.85 14.72
N ASP A 179 5.42 -39.55 14.39
CA ASP A 179 4.80 -38.50 15.20
C ASP A 179 4.86 -37.17 14.43
N VAL A 180 3.77 -36.83 13.73
CA VAL A 180 3.45 -35.45 13.35
C VAL A 180 1.93 -35.27 13.44
N PHE A 181 1.53 -34.31 14.26
CA PHE A 181 0.20 -33.72 14.51
C PHE A 181 -0.77 -34.46 15.45
N GLU A 182 -0.45 -34.35 16.74
CA GLU A 182 -1.46 -34.15 17.79
C GLU A 182 -2.05 -32.73 17.71
N SER A 183 -3.36 -32.68 17.88
CA SER A 183 -4.24 -31.51 17.87
C SER A 183 -4.10 -30.62 19.10
N VAL A 184 -4.15 -29.30 18.91
CA VAL A 184 -4.58 -28.35 19.95
C VAL A 184 -6.08 -28.58 20.19
N ALA A 185 -6.40 -29.45 21.14
CA ALA A 185 -7.71 -29.54 21.74
C ALA A 185 -7.70 -28.65 23.00
N SER A 186 -8.31 -27.47 22.92
CA SER A 186 -8.81 -26.80 24.12
C SER A 186 -10.07 -27.53 24.58
N LYS A 187 -10.01 -28.07 25.79
CA LYS A 187 -11.16 -28.62 26.52
C LYS A 187 -12.16 -27.49 26.79
N ASP A 188 -13.39 -27.64 26.29
CA ASP A 188 -14.59 -27.32 27.06
C ASP A 188 -15.78 -28.13 26.54
N ASP A 189 -16.58 -28.64 27.47
CA ASP A 189 -17.65 -29.61 27.25
C ASP A 189 -18.93 -28.96 26.70
N GLY A 190 -19.47 -29.48 25.59
CA GLY A 190 -20.82 -29.18 25.12
C GLY A 190 -20.99 -29.36 23.61
N ILE A 191 -21.97 -30.15 23.20
CA ILE A 191 -22.31 -30.45 21.80
C ILE A 191 -22.55 -29.14 21.03
N GLY A 192 -21.53 -28.63 20.35
CA GLY A 192 -21.63 -27.52 19.40
C GLY A 192 -21.94 -28.08 18.02
N MET A 193 -23.07 -27.69 17.43
CA MET A 193 -23.44 -28.06 16.06
C MET A 193 -22.34 -27.62 15.08
N SER A 194 -22.07 -28.42 14.05
CA SER A 194 -21.17 -28.01 12.96
C SER A 194 -21.77 -26.83 12.17
N LEU A 195 -20.94 -26.04 11.47
CA LEU A 195 -21.40 -24.88 10.70
C LEU A 195 -22.57 -25.20 9.72
N PRO A 196 -22.56 -26.33 8.98
CA PRO A 196 -23.70 -26.74 8.15
C PRO A 196 -24.98 -27.02 8.95
N GLU A 197 -24.85 -27.68 10.10
CA GLU A 197 -25.98 -27.98 10.97
C GLU A 197 -26.57 -26.70 11.59
N GLN A 198 -25.71 -25.76 11.98
CA GLN A 198 -26.12 -24.44 12.46
C GLN A 198 -26.93 -23.71 11.39
N ILE A 199 -26.43 -23.62 10.15
CA ILE A 199 -27.11 -22.97 9.01
C ILE A 199 -28.44 -23.67 8.67
N ALA A 200 -28.48 -25.00 8.68
CA ALA A 200 -29.69 -25.77 8.42
C ALA A 200 -30.78 -25.52 9.48
N SER A 201 -30.39 -25.29 10.74
CA SER A 201 -31.32 -25.04 11.85
C SER A 201 -31.89 -23.60 11.92
N MET A 202 -31.31 -22.65 11.17
CA MET A 202 -31.76 -21.25 11.13
C MET A 202 -33.14 -21.07 10.46
N GLY A 203 -33.83 -19.97 10.77
CA GLY A 203 -35.03 -19.56 10.03
C GLY A 203 -34.70 -19.02 8.62
N GLU A 204 -35.66 -19.01 7.69
CA GLU A 204 -35.46 -18.44 6.34
C GLU A 204 -35.07 -16.95 6.36
N GLU A 205 -35.61 -16.17 7.29
CA GLU A 205 -35.26 -14.76 7.45
C GLU A 205 -33.84 -14.58 8.00
N GLU A 206 -33.42 -15.44 8.93
CA GLU A 206 -32.07 -15.43 9.50
C GLU A 206 -31.03 -15.86 8.46
N ARG A 207 -31.31 -16.90 7.66
CA ARG A 207 -30.47 -17.30 6.51
C ARG A 207 -30.38 -16.20 5.47
N ARG A 208 -31.50 -15.52 5.15
CA ARG A 208 -31.52 -14.38 4.23
C ARG A 208 -30.72 -13.19 4.77
N ASN A 209 -30.77 -12.94 6.08
CA ASN A 209 -29.99 -11.88 6.72
C ASN A 209 -28.49 -12.24 6.74
N LEU A 210 -28.13 -13.47 7.09
CA LEU A 210 -26.77 -13.99 7.05
C LEU A 210 -26.20 -13.89 5.62
N PHE A 211 -26.99 -14.26 4.62
CA PHE A 211 -26.64 -14.13 3.21
C PHE A 211 -26.57 -12.67 2.74
N ARG A 212 -27.48 -11.78 3.18
CA ARG A 212 -27.37 -10.33 2.91
C ARG A 212 -26.10 -9.74 3.52
N VAL A 213 -25.73 -10.13 4.74
CA VAL A 213 -24.49 -9.70 5.39
C VAL A 213 -23.28 -10.26 4.65
N ALA A 214 -23.30 -11.54 4.26
CA ALA A 214 -22.26 -12.13 3.42
C ALA A 214 -22.15 -11.39 2.07
N LEU A 215 -23.25 -11.06 1.40
CA LEU A 215 -23.31 -10.27 0.17
C LEU A 215 -22.85 -8.82 0.31
N THR A 216 -23.09 -8.21 1.47
CA THR A 216 -22.68 -6.85 1.80
C THR A 216 -21.20 -6.80 2.20
N ARG A 217 -20.63 -7.93 2.65
CA ARG A 217 -19.20 -8.11 2.92
C ARG A 217 -18.43 -8.69 1.73
N LEU A 218 -19.11 -9.29 0.76
CA LEU A 218 -18.62 -9.59 -0.59
C LEU A 218 -18.54 -8.31 -1.45
N GLN A 219 -18.09 -7.22 -0.83
CA GLN A 219 -18.10 -5.83 -1.31
C GLN A 219 -17.48 -5.72 -2.69
N ILE A 220 -18.32 -5.57 -3.71
CA ILE A 220 -17.83 -5.36 -5.07
C ILE A 220 -17.68 -3.86 -5.29
N ARG A 221 -16.67 -3.29 -4.63
CA ARG A 221 -16.16 -1.93 -4.89
C ARG A 221 -15.13 -1.96 -6.01
N THR A 222 -15.31 -2.85 -6.99
CA THR A 222 -14.34 -3.02 -8.07
C THR A 222 -14.37 -1.80 -8.97
N VAL A 223 -13.21 -1.22 -9.22
CA VAL A 223 -13.08 -0.18 -10.23
C VAL A 223 -13.12 -0.85 -11.59
N ASN A 224 -13.98 -0.37 -12.48
CA ASN A 224 -13.98 -0.77 -13.88
C ASN A 224 -13.58 0.42 -14.74
N THR A 225 -12.75 0.16 -15.75
CA THR A 225 -12.36 1.18 -16.72
C THR A 225 -12.56 0.68 -18.14
N GLY A 226 -12.63 1.59 -19.10
CA GLY A 226 -12.66 1.23 -20.51
C GLY A 226 -12.85 2.41 -21.44
N PHE A 227 -13.12 2.11 -22.71
CA PHE A 227 -13.39 3.12 -23.73
C PHE A 227 -14.78 2.90 -24.35
N ALA A 228 -15.41 3.97 -24.80
CA ALA A 228 -16.63 3.94 -25.59
C ALA A 228 -16.56 5.00 -26.71
N PRO A 229 -17.24 4.83 -27.84
CA PRO A 229 -17.35 5.88 -28.86
C PRO A 229 -17.99 7.15 -28.27
N SER A 230 -17.48 8.32 -28.61
CA SER A 230 -17.95 9.61 -28.07
C SER A 230 -19.44 9.91 -28.33
N GLN A 231 -20.02 9.37 -29.40
CA GLN A 231 -21.45 9.55 -29.74
C GLN A 231 -22.36 8.46 -29.14
N HIS A 232 -21.78 7.38 -28.61
CA HIS A 232 -22.48 6.22 -28.08
C HIS A 232 -21.77 5.73 -26.82
N ALA A 233 -21.68 6.60 -25.81
CA ALA A 233 -20.98 6.29 -24.55
C ALA A 233 -21.57 5.09 -23.80
N ASP A 234 -22.82 4.75 -24.12
CA ASP A 234 -23.55 3.62 -23.55
C ASP A 234 -23.10 2.26 -24.07
N ASN A 235 -22.29 2.24 -25.15
CA ASN A 235 -21.79 1.03 -25.80
C ASN A 235 -20.26 0.94 -25.65
N PRO A 236 -19.75 0.41 -24.52
CA PRO A 236 -18.33 0.15 -24.34
C PRO A 236 -17.73 -0.68 -25.47
N LEU A 237 -16.50 -0.33 -25.83
CA LEU A 237 -15.68 -1.16 -26.71
C LEU A 237 -15.34 -2.48 -26.03
N ASP A 238 -15.11 -3.50 -26.85
CA ASP A 238 -14.49 -4.72 -26.35
C ASP A 238 -13.02 -4.46 -25.98
N PRO A 239 -12.50 -4.97 -24.86
CA PRO A 239 -11.09 -4.78 -24.46
C PRO A 239 -10.08 -5.21 -25.53
N GLN A 240 -10.48 -6.12 -26.44
CA GLN A 240 -9.64 -6.57 -27.54
C GLN A 240 -9.71 -5.67 -28.78
N THR A 241 -10.53 -4.62 -28.78
CA THR A 241 -10.71 -3.74 -29.95
C THR A 241 -9.78 -2.53 -29.88
N PRO A 242 -8.80 -2.40 -30.81
CA PRO A 242 -7.95 -1.21 -30.87
C PRO A 242 -8.74 0.07 -31.12
N LEU A 243 -8.22 1.19 -30.62
CA LEU A 243 -8.74 2.51 -30.97
C LEU A 243 -8.36 2.86 -32.42
N LYS A 244 -9.19 3.66 -33.07
CA LYS A 244 -8.89 4.18 -34.42
C LYS A 244 -8.04 5.45 -34.30
N PRO A 245 -7.12 5.72 -35.24
CA PRO A 245 -6.29 6.92 -35.16
C PRO A 245 -7.09 8.22 -35.28
N GLY A 246 -6.73 9.22 -34.46
CA GLY A 246 -7.28 10.57 -34.51
C GLY A 246 -8.76 10.69 -34.12
N GLN A 247 -9.36 9.65 -33.52
CA GLN A 247 -10.78 9.62 -33.16
C GLN A 247 -11.02 10.00 -31.70
N THR A 248 -12.21 10.56 -31.45
CA THR A 248 -12.68 10.93 -30.12
C THR A 248 -13.45 9.80 -29.45
N TYR A 249 -13.07 9.50 -28.22
CA TYR A 249 -13.65 8.46 -27.38
C TYR A 249 -14.03 9.03 -26.01
N CYS A 250 -14.85 8.30 -25.28
CA CYS A 250 -15.01 8.49 -23.84
C CYS A 250 -14.20 7.41 -23.13
N PHE A 251 -13.16 7.81 -22.39
CA PHE A 251 -12.61 6.96 -21.35
C PHE A 251 -13.60 6.97 -20.19
N TRP A 252 -13.97 5.80 -19.69
CA TRP A 252 -14.97 5.70 -18.65
C TRP A 252 -14.46 4.97 -17.42
N LEU A 253 -14.97 5.37 -16.26
CA LEU A 253 -14.72 4.73 -14.98
C LEU A 253 -16.02 4.59 -14.19
N ASP A 254 -16.29 3.41 -13.65
CA ASP A 254 -17.32 3.17 -12.65
C ASP A 254 -16.79 2.31 -11.50
N ILE A 255 -17.47 2.35 -10.35
CA ILE A 255 -17.14 1.52 -9.19
C ILE A 255 -18.35 0.67 -8.86
N GLY A 256 -18.16 -0.65 -8.88
CA GLY A 256 -19.24 -1.60 -8.66
C GLY A 256 -18.85 -3.00 -9.10
N ARG A 257 -19.80 -3.71 -9.72
CA ARG A 257 -19.57 -5.09 -10.17
C ARG A 257 -18.58 -5.13 -11.35
N PRO A 258 -17.63 -6.09 -11.40
CA PRO A 258 -16.82 -6.35 -12.56
C PRO A 258 -17.68 -6.48 -13.81
N THR A 259 -17.25 -5.87 -14.89
CA THR A 259 -17.91 -5.98 -16.20
C THR A 259 -16.96 -6.62 -17.20
N LEU A 260 -17.49 -7.48 -18.08
CA LEU A 260 -16.73 -8.11 -19.17
C LEU A 260 -16.15 -7.11 -20.18
N LYS A 261 -16.64 -5.87 -20.15
CA LYS A 261 -16.12 -4.76 -20.97
C LYS A 261 -15.07 -3.91 -20.24
N SER A 262 -14.70 -4.29 -19.02
CA SER A 262 -13.62 -3.65 -18.27
C SER A 262 -12.29 -3.99 -18.93
N ILE A 263 -11.40 -3.00 -18.98
CA ILE A 263 -10.03 -3.19 -19.47
C ILE A 263 -9.03 -3.41 -18.32
N GLU A 264 -9.50 -3.49 -17.06
CA GLU A 264 -8.64 -3.82 -15.93
C GLU A 264 -8.01 -5.21 -16.13
N THR A 265 -6.68 -5.30 -16.02
CA THR A 265 -5.94 -6.57 -16.18
C THR A 265 -6.13 -7.50 -15.00
N ALA A 266 -6.36 -6.94 -13.81
CA ALA A 266 -6.72 -7.64 -12.59
C ALA A 266 -7.82 -6.85 -11.86
N PRO A 267 -8.84 -7.51 -11.28
CA PRO A 267 -9.84 -6.82 -10.47
C PRO A 267 -9.19 -6.10 -9.29
N ALA A 268 -9.37 -4.77 -9.22
CA ALA A 268 -8.90 -3.95 -8.11
C ALA A 268 -10.09 -3.23 -7.45
N THR A 269 -10.20 -3.34 -6.13
CA THR A 269 -11.28 -2.72 -5.36
C THR A 269 -10.86 -1.38 -4.78
N ILE A 270 -11.81 -0.46 -4.58
CA ILE A 270 -11.58 0.67 -3.67
C ILE A 270 -11.37 0.09 -2.27
N PRO A 271 -10.31 0.48 -1.56
CA PRO A 271 -10.01 -0.10 -0.26
C PRO A 271 -11.16 0.06 0.74
N ASP A 272 -11.40 -0.96 1.55
CA ASP A 272 -12.56 -1.04 2.47
C ASP A 272 -12.56 0.05 3.54
N TYR A 273 -11.39 0.61 3.80
CA TYR A 273 -11.17 1.70 4.73
C TYR A 273 -11.78 3.02 4.27
N VAL A 274 -12.04 3.17 2.96
CA VAL A 274 -12.82 4.28 2.43
C VAL A 274 -14.27 4.08 2.88
N PRO A 275 -14.84 4.95 3.72
CA PRO A 275 -16.16 4.71 4.28
C PRO A 275 -17.24 4.83 3.20
N PRO A 276 -18.40 4.18 3.37
CA PRO A 276 -19.59 4.53 2.61
C PRO A 276 -19.87 6.04 2.68
N LYS A 277 -20.42 6.60 1.61
CA LYS A 277 -20.68 8.03 1.40
C LYS A 277 -19.41 8.88 1.26
N ALA A 278 -18.23 8.26 1.20
CA ALA A 278 -17.00 8.93 0.81
C ALA A 278 -17.13 9.55 -0.58
N ARG A 279 -16.65 10.80 -0.71
CA ARG A 279 -16.51 11.48 -2.00
C ARG A 279 -15.14 11.18 -2.58
N LEU A 280 -15.13 10.43 -3.67
CA LEU A 280 -13.95 10.10 -4.45
C LEU A 280 -13.81 11.08 -5.60
N VAL A 281 -12.59 11.55 -5.82
CA VAL A 281 -12.25 12.37 -6.98
C VAL A 281 -11.39 11.55 -7.92
N VAL A 282 -11.76 11.49 -9.19
CA VAL A 282 -11.03 10.78 -10.23
C VAL A 282 -10.43 11.80 -11.17
N ALA A 283 -9.13 11.73 -11.41
CA ALA A 283 -8.42 12.65 -12.29
C ALA A 283 -7.57 11.88 -13.32
N ILE A 284 -7.64 12.29 -14.59
CA ILE A 284 -6.84 11.69 -15.66
C ILE A 284 -5.68 12.59 -16.08
N PHE A 285 -4.50 12.01 -16.27
CA PHE A 285 -3.28 12.75 -16.63
C PHE A 285 -2.76 12.29 -18.00
N PRO A 286 -2.45 13.22 -18.92
CA PRO A 286 -1.91 12.88 -20.23
C PRO A 286 -0.40 12.59 -20.14
N PHE A 287 0.11 11.94 -21.18
CA PHE A 287 1.53 11.89 -21.49
C PHE A 287 1.78 12.67 -22.79
N ASP A 288 2.97 13.25 -22.94
CA ASP A 288 3.30 14.09 -24.09
C ASP A 288 3.22 13.28 -25.40
N GLY A 289 2.37 13.73 -26.33
CA GLY A 289 2.18 13.08 -27.64
C GLY A 289 1.38 11.76 -27.60
N GLU A 290 0.77 11.42 -26.46
CA GLU A 290 -0.04 10.21 -26.29
C GLU A 290 -1.53 10.52 -26.30
N ILE A 291 -2.36 9.80 -25.53
CA ILE A 291 -3.82 10.03 -25.51
C ILE A 291 -4.11 11.46 -25.03
N GLU A 292 -4.75 12.24 -25.90
CA GLU A 292 -5.09 13.63 -25.65
C GLU A 292 -6.31 13.72 -24.73
N ILE A 293 -6.25 14.60 -23.72
CA ILE A 293 -7.37 14.89 -22.82
C ILE A 293 -8.02 16.23 -23.17
N THR A 294 -9.31 16.37 -22.87
CA THR A 294 -10.02 17.65 -23.03
C THR A 294 -9.81 18.53 -21.79
N GLU A 295 -9.32 19.75 -22.00
CA GLU A 295 -9.07 20.69 -20.91
C GLU A 295 -10.37 21.03 -20.15
N GLY A 296 -10.33 20.93 -18.82
CA GLY A 296 -11.48 21.19 -17.95
C GLY A 296 -12.49 20.04 -17.85
N ALA A 297 -12.26 18.94 -18.56
CA ALA A 297 -13.07 17.71 -18.50
C ALA A 297 -12.23 16.48 -18.13
N ASP A 298 -11.26 16.69 -17.24
CA ASP A 298 -10.24 15.73 -16.82
C ASP A 298 -10.29 15.38 -15.33
N VAL A 299 -11.34 15.82 -14.64
CA VAL A 299 -11.66 15.52 -13.24
C VAL A 299 -13.15 15.21 -13.10
N GLY A 300 -13.50 14.14 -12.39
CA GLY A 300 -14.87 13.78 -12.06
C GLY A 300 -15.01 13.33 -10.60
N GLU A 301 -16.23 13.35 -10.07
CA GLU A 301 -16.49 12.99 -8.67
C GLU A 301 -17.55 11.90 -8.53
N LEU A 302 -17.28 10.96 -7.64
CA LEU A 302 -18.10 9.81 -7.30
C LEU A 302 -18.39 9.81 -5.79
N GLU A 303 -19.56 9.34 -5.39
CA GLU A 303 -19.90 9.06 -3.99
C GLU A 303 -20.06 7.56 -3.83
N LEU A 304 -19.26 6.96 -2.96
CA LEU A 304 -19.38 5.55 -2.61
C LEU A 304 -20.71 5.32 -1.87
N GLN A 305 -21.45 4.28 -2.25
CA GLN A 305 -22.73 3.93 -1.66
C GLN A 305 -22.57 2.84 -0.59
N ASP A 306 -23.59 2.66 0.25
CA ASP A 306 -23.59 1.66 1.33
C ASP A 306 -23.44 0.21 0.80
N ASP A 307 -23.77 -0.04 -0.47
CA ASP A 307 -23.64 -1.33 -1.14
C ASP A 307 -22.31 -1.57 -1.85
N GLY A 308 -21.38 -0.60 -1.79
CA GLY A 308 -20.06 -0.65 -2.43
C GLY A 308 -20.02 -0.17 -3.88
N THR A 309 -21.16 0.13 -4.50
CA THR A 309 -21.18 0.83 -5.79
C THR A 309 -20.88 2.31 -5.61
N ALA A 310 -20.61 3.05 -6.69
CA ALA A 310 -20.52 4.50 -6.63
C ALA A 310 -21.54 5.19 -7.54
N ARG A 311 -21.99 6.36 -7.09
CA ARG A 311 -22.87 7.27 -7.83
C ARG A 311 -22.07 8.49 -8.25
N VAL A 312 -22.24 8.93 -9.49
CA VAL A 312 -21.62 10.16 -9.99
C VAL A 312 -22.24 11.38 -9.31
N LEU A 313 -21.38 12.21 -8.74
CA LEU A 313 -21.74 13.55 -8.24
C LEU A 313 -21.50 14.60 -9.32
N HIS A 314 -20.32 14.55 -9.94
CA HIS A 314 -19.88 15.52 -10.93
C HIS A 314 -19.27 14.80 -12.14
N GLN A 315 -19.92 14.94 -13.29
CA GLN A 315 -19.38 14.45 -14.57
C GLN A 315 -18.21 15.34 -15.02
N PRO A 316 -17.17 14.77 -15.65
CA PRO A 316 -16.06 15.55 -16.17
C PRO A 316 -16.52 16.57 -17.23
N ASP A 317 -17.41 16.16 -18.13
CA ASP A 317 -18.03 17.05 -19.11
C ASP A 317 -19.56 17.06 -18.95
N PRO A 318 -20.17 18.20 -18.57
CA PRO A 318 -21.62 18.34 -18.48
C PRO A 318 -22.36 18.06 -19.81
N SER A 319 -21.69 18.21 -20.96
CA SER A 319 -22.27 17.97 -22.29
C SER A 319 -22.63 16.49 -22.53
N MET A 320 -22.04 15.57 -21.74
CA MET A 320 -22.29 14.13 -21.83
C MET A 320 -23.76 13.75 -21.58
N ARG A 321 -24.54 14.63 -20.95
CA ARG A 321 -26.00 14.48 -20.76
C ARG A 321 -26.78 14.35 -22.07
N ALA A 322 -26.24 14.84 -23.18
CA ALA A 322 -26.91 14.78 -24.48
C ALA A 322 -26.68 13.46 -25.24
N VAL A 323 -25.70 12.65 -24.83
CA VAL A 323 -25.17 11.53 -25.63
C VAL A 323 -25.15 10.18 -24.89
N SER A 324 -25.71 10.13 -23.68
CA SER A 324 -25.72 8.94 -22.83
C SER A 324 -27.01 8.85 -22.01
N ASP A 325 -27.44 7.63 -21.69
CA ASP A 325 -28.57 7.37 -20.80
C ASP A 325 -28.32 7.94 -19.39
N VAL A 326 -29.38 8.48 -18.77
CA VAL A 326 -29.36 9.00 -17.40
C VAL A 326 -28.83 7.96 -16.40
N ASP A 327 -29.19 6.68 -16.58
CA ASP A 327 -28.73 5.61 -15.69
C ASP A 327 -27.21 5.39 -15.79
N ILE A 328 -26.63 5.59 -16.96
CA ILE A 328 -25.18 5.47 -17.19
C ILE A 328 -24.46 6.69 -16.61
N LEU A 329 -24.98 7.88 -16.86
CA LEU A 329 -24.45 9.13 -16.31
C LEU A 329 -24.49 9.18 -14.79
N ASN A 330 -25.41 8.44 -14.15
CA ASN A 330 -25.49 8.34 -12.70
C ASN A 330 -24.47 7.38 -12.08
N ARG A 331 -23.90 6.44 -12.84
CA ARG A 331 -23.00 5.40 -12.31
C ARG A 331 -21.57 5.47 -12.84
N ARG A 332 -21.35 6.17 -13.95
CA ARG A 332 -20.09 6.14 -14.71
C ARG A 332 -19.60 7.54 -15.05
N LEU A 333 -18.36 7.84 -14.69
CA LEU A 333 -17.67 9.03 -15.16
C LEU A 333 -17.29 8.86 -16.62
N LEU A 334 -17.53 9.88 -17.44
CA LEU A 334 -17.21 9.90 -18.87
C LEU A 334 -16.21 11.03 -19.17
N PHE A 335 -14.97 10.65 -19.46
CA PHE A 335 -13.90 11.57 -19.80
C PHE A 335 -13.70 11.63 -21.32
N PRO A 336 -13.93 12.79 -21.96
CA PRO A 336 -13.67 12.93 -23.38
C PRO A 336 -12.17 12.95 -23.66
N VAL A 337 -11.72 11.98 -24.45
CA VAL A 337 -10.33 11.78 -24.86
C VAL A 337 -10.22 11.61 -26.37
N LYS A 338 -9.03 11.84 -26.92
CA LYS A 338 -8.76 11.65 -28.34
C LYS A 338 -7.52 10.80 -28.55
N SER A 339 -7.64 9.79 -29.39
CA SER A 339 -6.51 8.94 -29.76
C SER A 339 -5.54 9.70 -30.68
N PRO A 340 -4.23 9.42 -30.59
CA PRO A 340 -3.25 9.94 -31.53
C PRO A 340 -3.57 9.56 -32.98
N ALA A 341 -3.12 10.40 -33.93
CA ALA A 341 -3.27 10.13 -35.36
C ALA A 341 -2.31 9.04 -35.88
N GLN A 342 -1.27 8.71 -35.10
CA GLN A 342 -0.30 7.68 -35.42
C GLN A 342 -0.73 6.32 -34.85
N GLU A 343 -0.40 5.23 -35.53
CA GLU A 343 -0.55 3.88 -35.00
C GLU A 343 0.54 3.55 -33.96
N GLY A 344 0.19 2.77 -32.94
CA GLY A 344 1.11 2.42 -31.86
C GLY A 344 0.38 2.10 -30.56
N THR A 345 1.15 1.95 -29.48
CA THR A 345 0.61 1.81 -28.12
C THR A 345 0.79 3.12 -27.38
N PHE A 346 -0.32 3.66 -26.86
CA PHE A 346 -0.36 4.95 -26.18
C PHE A 346 -0.94 4.81 -24.78
N ARG A 347 -0.61 5.76 -23.91
CA ARG A 347 -0.88 5.72 -22.48
C ARG A 347 -1.78 6.87 -22.06
N LEU A 348 -2.51 6.62 -20.98
CA LEU A 348 -3.24 7.60 -20.18
C LEU A 348 -3.10 7.19 -18.72
N ARG A 349 -3.05 8.14 -17.79
CA ARG A 349 -3.03 7.82 -16.36
C ARG A 349 -4.35 8.18 -15.71
N CYS A 350 -4.85 7.33 -14.82
CA CYS A 350 -6.09 7.54 -14.08
C CYS A 350 -5.83 7.37 -12.58
N ASN A 351 -5.99 8.45 -11.83
CA ASN A 351 -5.78 8.49 -10.39
C ASN A 351 -7.10 8.65 -9.65
N ILE A 352 -7.26 7.94 -8.53
CA ILE A 352 -8.41 8.04 -7.64
C ILE A 352 -7.94 8.62 -6.31
N TYR A 353 -8.63 9.65 -5.85
CA TYR A 353 -8.34 10.39 -4.64
C TYR A 353 -9.50 10.34 -3.65
N TYR A 354 -9.17 10.36 -2.36
CA TYR A 354 -10.11 10.59 -1.26
C TYR A 354 -9.51 11.66 -0.34
N GLU A 355 -10.23 12.75 -0.07
CA GLU A 355 -9.70 13.90 0.70
C GLU A 355 -8.33 14.39 0.21
N GLN A 356 -8.20 14.47 -1.12
CA GLN A 356 -6.98 14.80 -1.86
C GLN A 356 -5.83 13.80 -1.73
N ILE A 357 -5.97 12.73 -0.95
CA ILE A 357 -5.00 11.63 -0.88
C ILE A 357 -5.14 10.73 -2.08
N LEU A 358 -4.02 10.42 -2.74
CA LEU A 358 -3.98 9.40 -3.78
C LEU A 358 -4.15 8.03 -3.12
N ILE A 359 -5.28 7.38 -3.37
CA ILE A 359 -5.55 6.03 -2.88
C ILE A 359 -5.19 4.96 -3.90
N GLN A 360 -5.35 5.25 -5.19
CA GLN A 360 -4.98 4.34 -6.28
C GLN A 360 -4.57 5.11 -7.53
N SER A 361 -3.62 4.58 -8.27
CA SER A 361 -3.27 5.04 -9.60
C SER A 361 -3.21 3.88 -10.59
N ARG A 362 -3.67 4.15 -11.81
CA ARG A 362 -3.71 3.20 -12.93
C ARG A 362 -2.97 3.76 -14.13
N LEU A 363 -2.20 2.90 -14.79
CA LEU A 363 -1.67 3.13 -16.11
C LEU A 363 -2.56 2.45 -17.15
N ILE A 364 -3.22 3.25 -17.97
CA ILE A 364 -4.03 2.79 -19.10
C ILE A 364 -3.12 2.68 -20.32
N ARG A 365 -3.24 1.59 -21.08
CA ARG A 365 -2.56 1.40 -22.37
C ARG A 365 -3.61 1.08 -23.43
N ALA A 366 -3.52 1.74 -24.58
CA ALA A 366 -4.40 1.50 -25.71
C ALA A 366 -3.58 1.39 -27.01
N ILE A 367 -3.82 0.32 -27.75
CA ILE A 367 -3.33 0.16 -29.12
C ILE A 367 -4.22 0.99 -30.04
N VAL A 368 -3.61 1.81 -30.88
CA VAL A 368 -4.24 2.60 -31.93
C VAL A 368 -3.85 2.00 -33.29
N ALA A 369 -4.84 1.63 -34.11
CA ALA A 369 -4.63 1.00 -35.43
C ALA A 369 -5.80 1.29 -36.39
N ASN A 370 -5.52 1.52 -37.67
CA ASN A 370 -6.56 1.82 -38.67
C ASN A 370 -7.47 0.62 -38.95
N HIS A 371 -6.90 -0.59 -39.08
CA HIS A 371 -7.59 -1.81 -39.54
C HIS A 371 -7.25 -3.01 -38.63
N GLY A 372 -7.18 -2.78 -37.32
CA GLY A 372 -6.82 -3.82 -36.37
C GLY A 372 -7.93 -4.88 -36.21
N LEU A 373 -7.58 -6.14 -36.48
CA LEU A 373 -8.32 -7.28 -35.93
C LEU A 373 -8.33 -7.18 -34.40
N GLN A 374 -9.31 -7.84 -33.76
CA GLN A 374 -9.29 -7.96 -32.30
C GLN A 374 -7.96 -8.58 -31.86
N LYS A 375 -7.33 -7.95 -30.86
CA LYS A 375 -6.05 -8.35 -30.31
C LYS A 375 -6.16 -8.38 -28.80
N GLU A 376 -5.79 -9.50 -28.20
CA GLU A 376 -5.71 -9.63 -26.76
C GLU A 376 -4.82 -8.54 -26.16
N GLY A 377 -5.32 -7.88 -25.10
CA GLY A 377 -4.63 -6.74 -24.48
C GLY A 377 -4.55 -5.48 -25.34
N ALA A 378 -5.42 -5.32 -26.36
CA ALA A 378 -5.47 -4.08 -27.15
C ALA A 378 -5.75 -2.85 -26.28
N LEU A 379 -6.63 -2.99 -25.30
CA LEU A 379 -6.91 -2.00 -24.26
C LEU A 379 -6.63 -2.67 -22.91
N SER A 380 -5.85 -2.02 -22.05
CA SER A 380 -5.56 -2.51 -20.71
C SER A 380 -5.41 -1.39 -19.69
N SER A 381 -5.70 -1.71 -18.44
CA SER A 381 -5.54 -0.84 -17.28
C SER A 381 -4.89 -1.64 -16.16
N GLU A 382 -3.74 -1.15 -15.68
CA GLU A 382 -2.94 -1.78 -14.64
C GLU A 382 -2.82 -0.84 -13.45
N VAL A 383 -3.14 -1.32 -12.26
CA VAL A 383 -2.91 -0.56 -11.02
C VAL A 383 -1.41 -0.54 -10.74
N ASP A 384 -0.82 0.66 -10.73
CA ASP A 384 0.62 0.86 -10.54
C ASP A 384 0.99 1.52 -9.21
N TYR A 385 -0.02 1.83 -8.40
CA TYR A 385 0.09 2.28 -7.01
C TYR A 385 -1.24 2.04 -6.29
N THR A 386 -1.18 1.45 -5.10
CA THR A 386 -2.29 1.39 -4.15
C THR A 386 -1.79 1.83 -2.79
N LEU A 387 -2.56 2.70 -2.16
CA LEU A 387 -2.32 3.12 -0.80
C LEU A 387 -2.85 2.05 0.16
N SER A 388 -1.98 1.53 1.03
CA SER A 388 -2.20 0.31 1.82
C SER A 388 -3.45 0.31 2.72
N HIS A 389 -4.03 -0.88 2.97
CA HIS A 389 -5.35 -1.18 3.56
C HIS A 389 -5.61 -0.67 5.01
N THR A 390 -4.59 -0.09 5.67
CA THR A 390 -4.57 0.53 7.00
C THR A 390 -5.49 1.70 7.36
N LEU A 391 -6.11 2.26 6.34
CA LEU A 391 -6.31 3.71 6.32
C LEU A 391 -7.71 4.12 6.70
N TRP A 392 -7.92 4.45 7.96
CA TRP A 392 -8.86 5.54 8.28
C TRP A 392 -10.33 5.19 8.50
N ALA A 393 -10.68 4.00 9.00
CA ALA A 393 -12.08 3.73 9.33
C ALA A 393 -12.63 4.57 10.51
N ASN A 394 -11.77 5.11 11.40
CA ASN A 394 -12.22 5.81 12.62
C ASN A 394 -11.82 7.30 12.74
N HIS A 395 -10.97 7.86 11.88
CA HIS A 395 -10.32 9.17 12.14
C HIS A 395 -10.82 10.36 11.30
N LEU A 396 -11.76 10.15 10.38
CA LEU A 396 -12.30 11.19 9.49
C LEU A 396 -13.34 12.12 10.15
N ARG A 397 -13.39 12.18 11.49
CA ARG A 397 -14.18 13.18 12.23
C ARG A 397 -13.33 14.32 12.81
N GLY A 398 -12.03 14.40 12.51
CA GLY A 398 -11.13 15.33 13.22
C GLY A 398 -10.05 16.08 12.43
N PHE A 399 -9.72 15.72 11.18
CA PHE A 399 -8.53 16.28 10.51
C PHE A 399 -8.82 16.90 9.14
N ALA A 400 -7.92 17.82 8.74
CA ALA A 400 -8.04 18.60 7.52
C ALA A 400 -7.53 17.79 6.30
N PRO A 401 -8.23 17.85 5.15
CA PRO A 401 -7.80 17.18 3.92
C PRO A 401 -6.34 17.50 3.53
N HIS A 402 -5.71 16.56 2.82
CA HIS A 402 -4.37 16.80 2.28
C HIS A 402 -4.39 18.03 1.36
N ARG A 403 -3.35 18.85 1.46
CA ARG A 403 -3.23 20.04 0.61
C ARG A 403 -2.79 19.67 -0.80
N LEU A 404 -1.87 18.72 -0.90
CA LEU A 404 -1.27 18.32 -2.16
C LEU A 404 -0.84 16.86 -2.10
N SER A 405 -1.15 16.12 -3.15
CA SER A 405 -0.59 14.81 -3.44
C SER A 405 0.20 14.86 -4.73
N ILE A 406 1.40 14.30 -4.67
CA ILE A 406 2.34 14.18 -5.78
C ILE A 406 2.61 12.70 -5.99
N LEU A 407 2.36 12.22 -7.21
CA LEU A 407 2.76 10.88 -7.64
C LEU A 407 4.01 10.99 -8.52
N LEU A 408 5.12 10.39 -8.10
CA LEU A 408 6.35 10.28 -8.87
C LEU A 408 6.47 8.88 -9.47
N ASN A 409 6.44 8.79 -10.80
CA ASN A 409 6.51 7.52 -11.53
C ASN A 409 7.57 7.54 -12.63
N SER A 410 8.32 6.44 -12.76
CA SER A 410 9.12 6.17 -13.96
C SER A 410 8.21 5.76 -15.12
N ASN A 411 8.45 6.34 -16.30
CA ASN A 411 7.71 6.04 -17.51
C ASN A 411 8.33 4.87 -18.30
N GLY A 412 9.49 4.34 -17.88
CA GLY A 412 10.20 3.23 -18.53
C GLY A 412 10.94 3.61 -19.83
N ASP A 413 10.86 4.87 -20.25
CA ASP A 413 11.50 5.44 -21.45
C ASP A 413 12.67 6.39 -21.09
N GLY A 414 13.15 6.33 -19.85
CA GLY A 414 14.17 7.24 -19.33
C GLY A 414 13.63 8.58 -18.84
N THR A 415 12.31 8.74 -18.74
CA THR A 415 11.66 9.91 -18.11
C THR A 415 10.85 9.53 -16.87
N HIS A 416 10.58 10.52 -16.02
CA HIS A 416 9.69 10.43 -14.88
C HIS A 416 8.55 11.43 -15.04
N THR A 417 7.36 11.05 -14.57
CA THR A 417 6.19 11.93 -14.47
C THR A 417 5.92 12.24 -13.00
N LEU A 418 5.79 13.53 -12.68
CA LEU A 418 5.22 14.00 -11.42
C LEU A 418 3.79 14.45 -11.67
N SER A 419 2.80 13.77 -11.09
CA SER A 419 1.38 14.15 -11.19
C SER A 419 0.95 14.85 -9.92
N PHE A 420 0.46 16.08 -10.04
CA PHE A 420 0.06 16.94 -8.93
C PHE A 420 -1.46 17.02 -8.86
N PHE A 421 -1.99 16.79 -7.66
CA PHE A 421 -3.40 16.98 -7.36
C PHE A 421 -3.54 17.62 -5.98
N GLY A 422 -4.25 18.74 -5.89
CA GLY A 422 -4.46 19.42 -4.63
C GLY A 422 -5.73 20.26 -4.65
N ALA A 423 -6.25 20.56 -3.48
CA ALA A 423 -7.41 21.43 -3.34
C ALA A 423 -7.33 22.20 -2.04
N LYS A 424 -8.08 23.30 -1.98
CA LYS A 424 -8.31 24.06 -0.77
C LYS A 424 -9.79 24.42 -0.72
N GLU A 425 -10.37 24.45 0.48
CA GLU A 425 -11.77 24.82 0.66
C GLU A 425 -12.10 26.10 -0.12
N GLN A 426 -13.17 26.04 -0.93
CA GLN A 426 -13.68 27.15 -1.75
C GLN A 426 -12.73 27.64 -2.86
N GLU A 427 -11.61 26.96 -3.12
CA GLU A 427 -10.73 27.23 -4.26
C GLU A 427 -10.86 26.11 -5.33
N PRO A 428 -10.61 26.42 -6.61
CA PRO A 428 -10.59 25.41 -7.67
C PRO A 428 -9.55 24.31 -7.40
N ILE A 429 -9.85 23.09 -7.83
CA ILE A 429 -8.91 21.97 -7.79
C ILE A 429 -7.66 22.33 -8.60
N PHE A 430 -6.49 22.15 -7.99
CA PHE A 430 -5.21 22.19 -8.67
C PHE A 430 -4.88 20.81 -9.23
N LYS A 431 -4.65 20.76 -10.54
CA LYS A 431 -4.22 19.56 -11.25
C LYS A 431 -3.19 19.94 -12.31
N ASN A 432 -2.04 19.28 -12.31
CA ASN A 432 -1.04 19.40 -13.37
C ASN A 432 -0.08 18.21 -13.37
N SER A 433 0.77 18.11 -14.39
CA SER A 433 1.87 17.16 -14.44
C SER A 433 3.17 17.81 -14.93
N ALA A 434 4.29 17.20 -14.59
CA ALA A 434 5.62 17.54 -15.08
C ALA A 434 6.32 16.26 -15.56
N VAL A 435 6.76 16.25 -16.82
CA VAL A 435 7.59 15.17 -17.37
C VAL A 435 9.05 15.63 -17.36
N ILE A 436 9.92 14.86 -16.70
CA ILE A 436 11.32 15.20 -16.48
C ILE A 436 12.21 14.03 -16.88
N PRO A 437 13.26 14.22 -17.68
CA PRO A 437 14.26 13.19 -17.93
C PRO A 437 14.89 12.66 -16.62
N ALA A 438 15.11 11.35 -16.52
CA ALA A 438 15.68 10.72 -15.33
C ALA A 438 17.07 11.28 -14.97
N THR A 439 17.88 11.62 -15.98
CA THR A 439 19.19 12.25 -15.78
C THR A 439 19.07 13.68 -15.24
N GLU A 440 18.09 14.45 -15.71
CA GLU A 440 17.82 15.81 -15.22
C GLU A 440 17.36 15.76 -13.76
N LEU A 441 16.40 14.89 -13.42
CA LEU A 441 15.91 14.73 -12.05
C LEU A 441 17.01 14.23 -11.09
N LYS A 442 17.86 13.30 -11.52
CA LYS A 442 19.05 12.85 -10.78
C LYS A 442 19.99 14.01 -10.48
N ASN A 443 20.37 14.78 -11.49
CA ASN A 443 21.28 15.93 -11.35
C ASN A 443 20.74 16.98 -10.39
N LEU A 444 19.45 17.32 -10.48
CA LEU A 444 18.80 18.28 -9.60
C LEU A 444 18.80 17.80 -8.14
N THR A 445 18.50 16.52 -7.95
CA THR A 445 18.48 15.87 -6.65
C THR A 445 19.88 15.83 -6.02
N GLU A 446 20.90 15.43 -6.78
CA GLU A 446 22.31 15.49 -6.35
C GLU A 446 22.74 16.92 -6.01
N ASN A 447 22.30 17.90 -6.80
CA ASN A 447 22.59 19.30 -6.55
C ASN A 447 21.96 19.79 -5.25
N ALA A 448 20.75 19.35 -4.91
CA ALA A 448 20.12 19.64 -3.63
C ALA A 448 20.90 18.99 -2.46
N ARG A 449 21.37 17.74 -2.61
CA ARG A 449 22.17 17.05 -1.58
C ARG A 449 23.53 17.68 -1.33
N LYS A 450 24.21 18.16 -2.37
CA LYS A 450 25.44 18.95 -2.23
C LYS A 450 25.26 20.19 -1.34
N ALA A 451 24.05 20.78 -1.30
CA ALA A 451 23.72 21.85 -0.37
C ALA A 451 23.80 21.40 1.09
N LEU A 452 23.22 20.22 1.37
CA LEU A 452 23.24 19.61 2.70
C LEU A 452 24.65 19.26 3.12
N TRP A 453 25.47 18.70 2.21
CA TRP A 453 26.89 18.39 2.48
C TRP A 453 27.66 19.63 2.89
N LYS A 454 27.50 20.71 2.10
CA LYS A 454 28.16 21.98 2.37
C LYS A 454 27.73 22.57 3.71
N ALA A 455 26.42 22.55 4.01
CA ALA A 455 25.92 23.01 5.30
C ALA A 455 26.47 22.15 6.46
N SER A 456 26.49 20.83 6.30
CA SER A 456 26.89 19.89 7.35
C SER A 456 28.39 19.86 7.67
N TRP A 457 29.28 19.85 6.67
CA TRP A 457 30.74 19.74 6.87
C TRP A 457 31.59 20.67 5.98
N GLY A 458 30.96 21.56 5.20
CA GLY A 458 31.66 22.63 4.47
C GLY A 458 32.04 22.30 3.04
N GLU A 459 31.82 21.07 2.58
CA GLU A 459 32.19 20.62 1.24
C GLU A 459 30.99 20.15 0.41
N GLU A 460 31.09 20.28 -0.91
CA GLU A 460 30.10 19.74 -1.86
C GLU A 460 30.48 18.33 -2.35
N LYS A 461 31.10 17.54 -1.46
CA LYS A 461 31.49 16.15 -1.71
C LYS A 461 30.91 15.25 -0.61
N PRO A 462 30.62 13.97 -0.92
CA PRO A 462 30.20 13.01 0.09
C PRO A 462 31.19 12.97 1.25
N TRP A 463 30.68 12.76 2.45
CA TRP A 463 31.52 12.61 3.63
C TRP A 463 32.41 11.37 3.51
N LYS A 464 33.65 11.47 3.96
CA LYS A 464 34.60 10.35 3.97
C LYS A 464 35.37 10.26 5.28
N GLU A 465 35.51 9.03 5.76
CA GLU A 465 36.26 8.74 6.97
C GLU A 465 37.74 9.07 6.78
N GLY A 466 38.34 9.68 7.81
CA GLY A 466 39.76 10.06 7.81
C GLY A 466 40.11 11.33 7.03
N GLU A 467 39.16 11.98 6.34
CA GLU A 467 39.41 13.24 5.60
C GLU A 467 39.35 14.50 6.49
N GLY A 468 39.15 14.36 7.81
CA GLY A 468 39.17 15.48 8.76
C GLY A 468 37.92 16.39 8.71
N GLN A 469 36.87 15.96 8.02
CA GLN A 469 35.60 16.66 7.91
C GLN A 469 34.87 16.68 9.27
N THR A 470 34.56 17.88 9.76
CA THR A 470 33.93 18.08 11.07
C THR A 470 32.53 18.67 10.95
N TYR A 471 31.68 18.36 11.91
CA TYR A 471 30.32 18.85 11.92
C TYR A 471 30.26 20.35 12.19
N ARG A 472 29.75 21.12 11.21
CA ARG A 472 29.66 22.58 11.25
C ARG A 472 28.60 23.12 12.21
N TYR A 473 27.86 22.33 12.98
CA TYR A 473 26.90 22.86 13.97
C TYR A 473 27.13 22.30 15.38
N LEU A 474 28.34 21.80 15.64
CA LEU A 474 28.73 21.29 16.95
C LEU A 474 28.77 22.39 18.02
N ASP A 475 29.29 23.56 17.65
CA ASP A 475 29.49 24.75 18.48
C ASP A 475 28.33 25.76 18.37
N ARG A 476 27.15 25.36 17.88
CA ARG A 476 26.01 26.26 17.59
C ARG A 476 25.48 27.07 18.78
N PHE A 477 25.87 26.73 20.01
CA PHE A 477 25.51 27.45 21.22
C PHE A 477 26.65 28.31 21.80
N SER A 478 27.81 28.37 21.13
CA SER A 478 29.00 29.06 21.65
C SER A 478 28.93 30.58 21.49
N ASP A 479 28.48 31.06 20.32
CA ASP A 479 28.30 32.48 20.00
C ASP A 479 27.08 32.63 19.09
N GLU A 480 26.08 33.36 19.57
CA GLU A 480 24.81 33.54 18.88
C GLU A 480 24.96 34.28 17.53
N ASN A 481 25.85 35.28 17.44
CA ASN A 481 26.05 36.03 16.21
C ASN A 481 26.75 35.17 15.14
N LEU A 482 27.75 34.38 15.54
CA LEU A 482 28.42 33.45 14.63
C LEU A 482 27.46 32.35 14.15
N SER A 483 26.64 31.81 15.04
CA SER A 483 25.61 30.82 14.71
C SER A 483 24.56 31.39 13.76
N LEU A 484 24.06 32.60 14.02
CA LEU A 484 23.09 33.26 13.15
C LEU A 484 23.66 33.52 11.76
N LYS A 485 24.91 34.00 11.68
CA LYS A 485 25.59 34.23 10.40
C LYS A 485 25.75 32.92 9.61
N ARG A 486 26.17 31.84 10.26
CA ARG A 486 26.30 30.52 9.66
C ARG A 486 24.96 29.99 9.15
N LEU A 487 23.92 30.12 9.97
CA LEU A 487 22.55 29.76 9.62
C LEU A 487 22.07 30.53 8.39
N GLU A 488 22.29 31.85 8.34
CA GLU A 488 21.91 32.69 7.20
C GLU A 488 22.62 32.24 5.91
N GLU A 489 23.94 32.07 5.94
CA GLU A 489 24.73 31.63 4.79
C GLU A 489 24.26 30.26 4.25
N ASP A 490 24.03 29.31 5.15
CA ASP A 490 23.62 27.96 4.77
C ASP A 490 22.16 27.91 4.30
N LEU A 491 21.24 28.65 4.94
CA LEU A 491 19.84 28.76 4.47
C LEU A 491 19.75 29.37 3.08
N ILE A 492 20.54 30.41 2.78
CA ILE A 492 20.59 31.02 1.44
C ILE A 492 21.12 30.01 0.42
N SER A 493 22.18 29.27 0.76
CA SER A 493 22.73 28.21 -0.10
C SER A 493 21.72 27.09 -0.36
N LEU A 494 21.02 26.63 0.68
CA LEU A 494 19.96 25.64 0.59
C LEU A 494 18.79 26.16 -0.25
N ALA A 495 18.35 27.40 -0.05
CA ALA A 495 17.21 27.98 -0.75
C ALA A 495 17.49 28.12 -2.25
N ARG A 496 18.71 28.53 -2.63
CA ARG A 496 19.11 28.60 -4.04
C ARG A 496 19.00 27.24 -4.74
N ARG A 497 19.51 26.17 -4.11
CA ARG A 497 19.49 24.81 -4.68
C ARG A 497 18.09 24.19 -4.64
N GLY A 498 17.35 24.43 -3.57
CA GLY A 498 15.94 24.06 -3.42
C GLY A 498 15.04 24.72 -4.45
N TYR A 499 15.28 26.00 -4.75
CA TYR A 499 14.54 26.76 -5.77
C TYR A 499 14.88 26.26 -7.18
N LEU A 500 16.13 25.91 -7.47
CA LEU A 500 16.49 25.29 -8.76
C LEU A 500 15.75 23.96 -8.98
N LEU A 501 15.62 23.13 -7.94
CA LEU A 501 14.82 21.91 -8.00
C LEU A 501 13.35 22.22 -8.26
N TYR A 502 12.79 23.18 -7.50
CA TYR A 502 11.40 23.63 -7.68
C TYR A 502 11.14 24.16 -9.09
N ASP A 503 11.95 25.12 -9.54
CA ASP A 503 11.88 25.78 -10.85
C ASP A 503 11.95 24.79 -12.02
N ALA A 504 12.84 23.80 -11.93
CA ALA A 504 12.95 22.77 -12.95
C ALA A 504 11.69 21.89 -13.04
N ILE A 505 10.99 21.63 -11.92
CA ILE A 505 9.73 20.89 -11.91
C ILE A 505 8.60 21.74 -12.47
N ILE A 506 8.39 22.94 -11.91
CA ILE A 506 7.28 23.81 -12.33
C ILE A 506 7.46 24.30 -13.77
N GLY A 507 8.70 24.43 -14.25
CA GLY A 507 9.01 24.82 -15.63
C GLY A 507 8.51 23.83 -16.68
N LYS A 508 8.19 22.58 -16.30
CA LYS A 508 7.59 21.58 -17.19
C LYS A 508 6.06 21.57 -17.16
N PHE A 509 5.43 22.41 -16.34
CA PHE A 509 3.97 22.49 -16.30
C PHE A 509 3.39 22.99 -17.61
N ILE A 510 2.28 22.37 -18.02
CA ILE A 510 1.42 22.91 -19.07
C ILE A 510 0.85 24.24 -18.56
N LYS A 511 0.93 25.30 -19.38
CA LYS A 511 0.54 26.68 -19.00
C LYS A 511 1.28 27.17 -17.73
N THR A 512 2.60 26.98 -17.74
CA THR A 512 3.57 27.24 -16.66
C THR A 512 3.19 28.41 -15.74
N HIS A 513 3.10 29.64 -16.25
CA HIS A 513 2.94 30.83 -15.41
C HIS A 513 1.66 30.86 -14.56
N SER A 514 0.50 30.45 -15.10
CA SER A 514 -0.75 30.41 -14.30
C SER A 514 -0.66 29.32 -13.24
N LYS A 515 -0.22 28.13 -13.65
CA LYS A 515 -0.20 26.94 -12.81
C LYS A 515 0.86 27.02 -11.71
N THR A 516 2.01 27.64 -11.97
CA THR A 516 3.00 27.96 -10.94
C THR A 516 2.40 28.85 -9.86
N ASN A 517 1.67 29.91 -10.24
CA ASN A 517 1.06 30.81 -9.27
C ASN A 517 -0.07 30.13 -8.48
N GLU A 518 -0.86 29.27 -9.13
CA GLU A 518 -1.88 28.45 -8.47
C GLU A 518 -1.26 27.51 -7.42
N LEU A 519 -0.19 26.79 -7.79
CA LEU A 519 0.54 25.93 -6.86
C LEU A 519 1.14 26.73 -5.70
N ALA A 520 1.78 27.87 -5.98
CA ALA A 520 2.36 28.72 -4.95
C ALA A 520 1.28 29.18 -3.95
N ARG A 521 0.11 29.63 -4.42
CA ARG A 521 -1.02 30.03 -3.56
C ARG A 521 -1.54 28.87 -2.72
N LEU A 522 -1.72 27.70 -3.32
CA LEU A 522 -2.14 26.48 -2.63
C LEU A 522 -1.19 26.19 -1.46
N MET A 523 0.12 26.24 -1.75
CA MET A 523 1.20 25.87 -0.83
C MET A 523 1.61 26.95 0.18
N LEU A 524 1.01 28.15 0.16
CA LEU A 524 1.33 29.22 1.13
C LEU A 524 1.09 28.79 2.58
N ASN A 525 0.03 28.02 2.85
CA ASN A 525 -0.35 27.63 4.21
C ASN A 525 0.21 26.25 4.57
N PRO A 526 0.58 26.01 5.85
CA PRO A 526 1.09 24.72 6.32
C PRO A 526 0.01 23.63 6.30
N GLY A 527 0.41 22.37 6.14
CA GLY A 527 -0.43 21.17 6.20
C GLY A 527 0.15 20.03 5.37
N MET A 528 -0.64 18.98 5.17
CA MET A 528 -0.13 17.68 4.72
C MET A 528 0.12 17.61 3.21
N VAL A 529 1.26 17.01 2.87
CA VAL A 529 1.70 16.76 1.50
C VAL A 529 2.10 15.28 1.37
N GLN A 530 1.44 14.56 0.47
CA GLN A 530 1.78 13.18 0.13
C GLN A 530 2.74 13.16 -1.04
N ILE A 531 3.85 12.44 -0.91
CA ILE A 531 4.77 12.10 -2.00
C ILE A 531 4.67 10.59 -2.24
N ALA A 532 3.74 10.19 -3.10
CA ALA A 532 3.56 8.81 -3.50
C ALA A 532 4.65 8.40 -4.51
N ILE A 533 5.34 7.29 -4.23
CA ILE A 533 6.41 6.74 -5.07
C ILE A 533 6.08 5.28 -5.39
N ARG A 534 6.21 4.88 -6.66
CA ARG A 534 6.04 3.50 -7.11
C ARG A 534 7.27 2.62 -6.82
N ASP A 535 7.03 1.33 -6.64
CA ASP A 535 7.92 0.22 -6.21
C ASP A 535 9.25 -0.01 -6.95
N SER A 536 9.64 0.87 -7.87
CA SER A 536 11.01 0.92 -8.42
C SER A 536 11.62 2.30 -8.18
N PRO A 537 11.85 2.66 -6.91
CA PRO A 537 12.27 3.99 -6.53
C PRO A 537 13.76 4.13 -6.83
N THR A 538 14.09 4.38 -8.09
CA THR A 538 15.45 4.77 -8.48
C THR A 538 15.75 6.22 -8.10
N GLN A 539 14.76 7.02 -7.66
CA GLN A 539 14.99 8.43 -7.31
C GLN A 539 14.01 8.89 -6.21
N ILE A 540 14.53 9.24 -5.03
CA ILE A 540 13.78 10.02 -4.01
C ILE A 540 13.88 11.49 -4.37
N LEU A 541 12.73 12.16 -4.45
CA LEU A 541 12.64 13.60 -4.46
C LEU A 541 12.92 14.14 -3.05
N PRO A 542 13.95 14.98 -2.81
CA PRO A 542 14.26 15.54 -1.51
C PRO A 542 13.27 16.66 -1.18
N ALA A 543 12.00 16.29 -0.97
CA ALA A 543 10.88 17.22 -0.92
C ALA A 543 11.01 18.22 0.24
N ALA A 544 11.72 17.86 1.31
CA ALA A 544 12.03 18.78 2.41
C ALA A 544 12.83 20.02 1.95
N LEU A 545 13.67 19.88 0.92
CA LEU A 545 14.51 20.95 0.37
C LEU A 545 13.81 21.80 -0.69
N ILE A 546 12.61 21.43 -1.15
CA ILE A 546 11.88 22.25 -2.14
C ILE A 546 11.63 23.62 -1.53
N TYR A 547 12.13 24.66 -2.22
CA TYR A 547 11.99 26.05 -1.84
C TYR A 547 11.13 26.77 -2.87
N ASP A 548 9.95 27.26 -2.46
CA ASP A 548 8.94 27.75 -3.39
C ASP A 548 8.61 29.24 -3.26
N TYR A 549 9.36 30.00 -2.45
CA TYR A 549 9.27 31.45 -2.47
C TYR A 549 10.07 32.04 -3.63
N PRO A 550 9.67 33.21 -4.17
CA PRO A 550 10.37 33.84 -5.29
C PRO A 550 11.85 34.10 -4.98
N LEU A 551 12.74 33.60 -5.83
CA LEU A 551 14.18 33.71 -5.61
C LEU A 551 14.92 33.82 -6.95
N ASP A 552 15.78 34.84 -7.09
CA ASP A 552 16.78 34.93 -8.15
C ASP A 552 18.07 34.20 -7.73
N THR A 553 18.31 33.03 -8.30
CA THR A 553 19.47 32.19 -7.96
C THR A 553 20.81 32.82 -8.36
N LYS A 554 20.80 33.89 -9.15
CA LYS A 554 21.99 34.61 -9.64
C LYS A 554 22.26 35.92 -8.89
N ALA A 555 21.32 36.41 -8.08
CA ALA A 555 21.54 37.61 -7.28
C ALA A 555 22.74 37.46 -6.33
N GLY A 556 23.55 38.50 -6.21
CA GLY A 556 24.84 38.44 -5.50
C GLY A 556 24.71 38.18 -3.99
N SER A 557 23.70 38.75 -3.35
CA SER A 557 23.43 38.58 -1.92
C SER A 557 21.94 38.48 -1.63
N TYR A 558 21.64 37.83 -0.50
CA TYR A 558 20.31 37.74 0.10
C TYR A 558 20.44 38.09 1.58
N LYS A 559 19.32 38.47 2.20
CA LYS A 559 19.20 38.60 3.65
C LYS A 559 18.21 37.58 4.19
N LEU A 560 18.37 37.22 5.45
CA LEU A 560 17.37 36.43 6.14
C LEU A 560 16.12 37.29 6.43
N CYS A 561 14.93 36.71 6.24
CA CYS A 561 13.64 37.34 6.52
C CYS A 561 13.60 37.92 7.94
N GLU A 562 13.32 39.22 8.08
CA GLU A 562 13.32 39.90 9.37
C GLU A 562 12.25 39.37 10.33
N ALA A 563 11.08 38.99 9.81
CA ALA A 563 10.02 38.40 10.63
C ALA A 563 10.42 37.03 11.18
N PHE A 564 11.19 36.24 10.43
CA PHE A 564 11.78 35.01 10.93
C PHE A 564 12.88 35.29 11.96
N SER A 565 13.78 36.23 11.69
CA SER A 565 14.86 36.59 12.62
C SER A 565 14.32 37.07 13.97
N ALA A 566 13.25 37.85 13.97
CA ALA A 566 12.55 38.26 15.19
C ALA A 566 11.92 37.06 15.92
N ALA A 567 11.28 36.14 15.19
CA ALA A 567 10.73 34.92 15.77
C ALA A 567 11.83 34.00 16.35
N LEU A 568 13.00 33.95 15.71
CA LEU A 568 14.16 33.18 16.16
C LEU A 568 14.72 33.69 17.49
N GLN A 569 14.68 35.00 17.74
CA GLN A 569 15.11 35.61 19.01
C GLN A 569 14.03 35.60 20.11
N SER A 570 12.76 35.39 19.74
CA SER A 570 11.65 35.34 20.71
C SER A 570 11.69 34.06 21.55
N ASN A 571 10.97 34.00 22.68
CA ASN A 571 10.78 32.73 23.41
C ASN A 571 9.65 31.86 22.84
N SER A 572 8.97 32.31 21.78
CA SER A 572 7.85 31.57 21.19
C SER A 572 8.35 30.45 20.26
N PRO A 573 7.65 29.29 20.23
CA PRO A 573 7.88 28.25 19.24
C PRO A 573 7.73 28.77 17.80
N LEU A 574 8.57 28.28 16.89
CA LEU A 574 8.57 28.74 15.50
C LEU A 574 7.29 28.34 14.75
N ASP A 575 6.63 27.25 15.10
CA ASP A 575 5.36 26.83 14.46
C ASP A 575 4.23 27.86 14.65
N LYS A 576 4.32 28.70 15.69
CA LYS A 576 3.39 29.81 15.95
C LYS A 576 3.77 31.11 15.26
N ALA A 577 4.96 31.20 14.67
CA ALA A 577 5.39 32.42 14.00
C ALA A 577 4.58 32.65 12.71
N PRO A 578 4.25 33.91 12.36
CA PRO A 578 3.46 34.22 11.16
C PRO A 578 4.04 33.61 9.87
N CYS A 579 5.37 33.58 9.74
CA CYS A 579 6.04 33.01 8.57
C CYS A 579 5.64 31.56 8.30
N PHE A 580 5.55 30.71 9.32
CA PHE A 580 5.20 29.29 9.16
C PHE A 580 3.70 29.02 9.04
N ASN A 581 2.89 30.09 9.03
CA ASN A 581 1.43 30.05 8.91
C ASN A 581 0.94 30.84 7.68
N GLY A 582 1.78 30.95 6.65
CA GLY A 582 1.40 31.59 5.38
C GLY A 582 1.38 33.11 5.37
N LEU A 583 1.90 33.76 6.42
CA LEU A 583 1.93 35.21 6.59
C LEU A 583 3.35 35.79 6.48
N CYS A 584 4.26 35.11 5.77
CA CYS A 584 5.59 35.64 5.52
C CYS A 584 5.53 36.83 4.53
N PRO A 585 6.16 37.98 4.82
CA PRO A 585 6.15 39.15 3.93
C PRO A 585 6.83 38.87 2.58
N HIS A 586 7.83 37.99 2.55
CA HIS A 586 8.60 37.63 1.35
C HIS A 586 8.08 36.36 0.64
N SER A 587 6.86 35.91 0.97
CA SER A 587 6.24 34.75 0.30
C SER A 587 5.82 35.03 -1.14
N LYS A 588 5.84 36.30 -1.55
CA LYS A 588 5.40 36.79 -2.86
C LYS A 588 6.43 37.74 -3.44
N ARG A 589 6.31 37.99 -4.73
CA ARG A 589 7.08 39.00 -5.45
C ARG A 589 6.71 40.39 -4.92
N ASP A 590 7.64 41.34 -5.04
CA ASP A 590 7.40 42.74 -4.75
C ASP A 590 6.36 43.38 -5.69
N GLU A 591 6.03 44.65 -5.46
CA GLU A 591 5.06 45.40 -6.27
C GLU A 591 5.45 45.49 -7.76
N MET A 592 6.74 45.36 -8.07
CA MET A 592 7.29 45.36 -9.43
C MET A 592 7.37 43.95 -10.04
N GLY A 593 6.96 42.90 -9.31
CA GLY A 593 7.00 41.51 -9.75
C GLY A 593 8.37 40.83 -9.60
N ASN A 594 9.30 41.43 -8.87
CA ASN A 594 10.64 40.89 -8.65
C ASN A 594 10.75 40.12 -7.33
N PRO A 595 11.70 39.17 -7.21
CA PRO A 595 12.16 38.71 -5.90
C PRO A 595 12.71 39.88 -5.09
N ASP A 596 12.36 39.96 -3.81
CA ASP A 596 12.65 41.13 -2.96
C ASP A 596 14.02 41.07 -2.27
N GLY A 597 14.82 40.02 -2.52
CA GLY A 597 16.16 39.86 -1.96
C GLY A 597 16.20 39.21 -0.57
N TYR A 598 15.11 38.58 -0.13
CA TYR A 598 15.04 37.89 1.16
C TYR A 598 14.86 36.38 1.02
N VAL A 599 15.42 35.64 1.98
CA VAL A 599 15.21 34.20 2.15
C VAL A 599 14.52 33.98 3.49
N CYS A 600 13.37 33.33 3.48
CA CYS A 600 12.70 32.86 4.68
C CYS A 600 12.72 31.33 4.77
N PRO A 601 13.04 30.72 5.94
CA PRO A 601 12.94 29.27 6.12
C PRO A 601 11.55 28.70 5.89
N SER A 602 10.49 29.50 6.06
CA SER A 602 9.13 29.08 5.73
C SER A 602 8.93 28.81 4.23
N GLY A 603 9.86 29.21 3.35
CA GLY A 603 9.85 28.84 1.94
C GLY A 603 10.20 27.38 1.68
N PHE A 604 10.86 26.69 2.64
CA PHE A 604 11.14 25.26 2.52
C PHE A 604 9.92 24.42 2.91
N TRP A 605 9.57 23.47 2.06
CA TRP A 605 8.48 22.54 2.35
C TRP A 605 8.73 21.73 3.63
N GLY A 606 9.99 21.36 3.92
CA GLY A 606 10.32 20.57 5.10
C GLY A 606 10.09 21.28 6.45
N PHE A 607 10.14 22.62 6.48
CA PHE A 607 9.81 23.39 7.69
C PHE A 607 8.35 23.83 7.72
N ARG A 608 7.74 24.08 6.57
CA ARG A 608 6.37 24.61 6.49
C ARG A 608 5.32 23.50 6.54
N HIS A 609 5.50 22.41 5.78
CA HIS A 609 4.50 21.37 5.59
C HIS A 609 4.80 20.10 6.39
N ILE A 610 3.76 19.29 6.57
CA ILE A 610 3.89 17.92 7.05
C ILE A 610 4.07 17.05 5.80
N LEU A 611 5.21 16.37 5.69
CA LEU A 611 5.54 15.54 4.52
C LEU A 611 5.37 14.07 4.88
N GLY A 612 4.79 13.29 3.98
CA GLY A 612 4.71 11.84 4.10
C GLY A 612 4.99 11.15 2.77
N PHE A 613 5.80 10.09 2.80
CA PHE A 613 6.18 9.30 1.63
C PHE A 613 5.64 7.88 1.80
N PRO A 614 4.32 7.67 1.68
CA PRO A 614 3.75 6.34 1.79
C PRO A 614 4.25 5.47 0.64
N THR A 615 4.88 4.35 1.00
CA THR A 615 5.29 3.31 0.07
C THR A 615 4.07 2.58 -0.47
N SER A 616 4.12 2.19 -1.74
CA SER A 616 3.19 1.20 -2.29
C SER A 616 3.52 -0.13 -1.61
N VAL A 617 2.58 -0.71 -0.86
CA VAL A 617 2.80 -2.00 -0.20
C VAL A 617 1.56 -2.85 -0.48
N PRO A 618 1.72 -4.09 -0.95
CA PRO A 618 0.61 -5.03 -1.10
C PRO A 618 -0.10 -5.30 0.22
N ASP A 619 0.65 -5.24 1.33
CA ASP A 619 0.17 -5.57 2.66
C ASP A 619 -0.14 -4.34 3.53
N GLU A 620 -0.99 -4.59 4.52
CA GLU A 620 -1.56 -3.67 5.49
C GLU A 620 -0.51 -2.82 6.26
N SER A 621 -0.49 -1.50 6.10
CA SER A 621 0.30 -0.57 6.92
C SER A 621 -0.60 0.12 7.96
N SER A 622 -0.32 0.02 9.26
CA SER A 622 -1.21 0.62 10.26
C SER A 622 -1.09 2.15 10.31
N SER A 623 -2.21 2.85 10.54
CA SER A 623 -2.23 4.29 10.91
C SER A 623 -2.14 4.50 12.41
N GLU A 624 -2.26 3.44 13.21
CA GLU A 624 -2.14 3.45 14.66
C GLU A 624 -1.19 2.36 15.13
N ILE A 625 -0.25 2.70 16.01
CA ILE A 625 0.51 1.73 16.77
C ILE A 625 -0.18 1.60 18.14
N VAL A 626 -1.00 0.57 18.27
CA VAL A 626 -1.74 0.28 19.51
C VAL A 626 -0.80 -0.36 20.52
N MET A 627 -0.72 0.22 21.72
CA MET A 627 0.16 -0.18 22.81
C MET A 627 -0.67 -0.71 23.97
N ASP A 628 -0.40 -1.93 24.44
CA ASP A 628 -1.07 -2.51 25.61
C ASP A 628 -0.53 -1.87 26.90
N ASP A 629 0.76 -2.12 27.22
CA ASP A 629 1.42 -1.76 28.48
C ASP A 629 2.59 -0.79 28.22
N GLY A 630 2.31 0.30 27.50
CA GLY A 630 3.32 1.24 27.03
C GLY A 630 4.13 0.74 25.81
N PRO A 631 5.02 1.58 25.26
CA PRO A 631 5.74 1.26 24.04
C PRO A 631 6.83 0.23 24.32
N HIS A 632 6.87 -0.81 23.49
CA HIS A 632 8.03 -1.69 23.42
C HIS A 632 8.99 -1.18 22.34
N MET A 633 10.20 -0.87 22.76
CA MET A 633 11.24 -0.29 21.91
C MET A 633 12.42 -1.25 21.79
N VAL A 634 12.71 -1.69 20.56
CA VAL A 634 13.95 -2.40 20.23
C VAL A 634 15.00 -1.36 19.87
N VAL A 635 16.14 -1.41 20.56
CA VAL A 635 17.21 -0.41 20.41
C VAL A 635 18.49 -1.11 19.98
N CYS A 636 18.93 -0.79 18.77
CA CYS A 636 20.06 -1.43 18.09
C CYS A 636 21.19 -0.42 17.97
N VAL A 637 22.34 -0.66 18.59
CA VAL A 637 23.37 0.38 18.73
C VAL A 637 24.75 0.00 18.21
N ALA A 638 25.50 1.01 17.78
CA ALA A 638 26.95 0.98 17.71
C ALA A 638 27.55 1.60 19.00
N THR A 639 28.53 0.93 19.60
CA THR A 639 29.12 1.28 20.91
C THR A 639 30.31 2.23 20.81
N ASN A 640 30.85 2.45 19.61
CA ASN A 640 31.92 3.42 19.35
C ASN A 640 31.41 4.85 19.10
N LEU A 641 30.15 5.15 19.44
CA LEU A 641 29.52 6.46 19.31
C LEU A 641 29.62 7.25 20.63
N ASP A 642 30.24 8.43 20.60
CA ASP A 642 30.68 9.19 21.78
C ASP A 642 29.54 9.64 22.72
N ARG A 643 28.33 9.83 22.20
CA ARG A 643 27.14 10.31 22.93
C ARG A 643 26.16 9.20 23.28
N LEU A 644 26.50 7.93 23.02
CA LEU A 644 25.62 6.78 23.25
C LEU A 644 24.93 6.82 24.62
N ASP A 645 25.70 6.89 25.70
CA ASP A 645 25.14 6.85 27.07
C ASP A 645 24.21 8.03 27.38
N GLY A 646 24.59 9.23 26.93
CA GLY A 646 23.79 10.44 27.09
C GLY A 646 22.46 10.33 26.35
N HIS A 647 22.53 9.87 25.11
CA HIS A 647 21.39 9.75 24.22
C HIS A 647 20.42 8.64 24.66
N MET A 648 20.93 7.47 25.05
CA MET A 648 20.08 6.39 25.59
C MET A 648 19.34 6.82 26.86
N ARG A 649 19.98 7.64 27.72
CA ARG A 649 19.32 8.22 28.90
C ARG A 649 18.21 9.18 28.50
N ALA A 650 18.46 10.09 27.58
CA ALA A 650 17.45 11.04 27.10
C ALA A 650 16.22 10.33 26.50
N LEU A 651 16.43 9.28 25.72
CA LEU A 651 15.33 8.48 25.16
C LEU A 651 14.54 7.75 26.25
N ARG A 652 15.19 7.21 27.29
CA ARG A 652 14.51 6.60 28.45
C ARG A 652 13.66 7.59 29.24
N GLU A 653 14.06 8.86 29.26
CA GLU A 653 13.35 9.92 29.98
C GLU A 653 12.11 10.43 29.23
N ILE A 654 11.92 10.08 27.96
CA ILE A 654 10.72 10.45 27.18
C ILE A 654 9.45 9.91 27.86
N ARG A 655 9.48 8.65 28.29
CA ARG A 655 8.38 7.94 28.95
C ARG A 655 8.94 6.90 29.93
N THR A 656 8.37 6.84 31.13
CA THR A 656 8.84 5.94 32.20
C THR A 656 8.37 4.49 32.05
N ASP A 657 7.37 4.26 31.19
CA ASP A 657 6.72 2.98 30.95
C ASP A 657 7.17 2.31 29.64
N ILE A 658 8.24 2.80 29.01
CA ILE A 658 8.84 2.14 27.84
C ILE A 658 9.43 0.79 28.27
N SER A 659 9.09 -0.28 27.55
CA SER A 659 9.78 -1.56 27.64
C SER A 659 11.00 -1.57 26.71
N TRP A 660 12.19 -1.66 27.29
CA TRP A 660 13.47 -1.49 26.58
C TRP A 660 14.12 -2.82 26.22
N HIS A 661 14.31 -3.06 24.92
CA HIS A 661 15.08 -4.17 24.37
C HIS A 661 16.36 -3.66 23.70
N TYR A 662 17.35 -3.31 24.53
CA TYR A 662 18.65 -2.82 24.08
C TYR A 662 19.58 -3.96 23.68
N SER A 663 20.27 -3.84 22.55
CA SER A 663 21.39 -4.71 22.22
C SER A 663 22.41 -4.02 21.30
N ASP A 664 23.67 -4.35 21.53
CA ASP A 664 24.82 -3.97 20.72
C ASP A 664 25.40 -5.16 19.92
N LYS A 665 24.90 -6.39 20.11
CA LYS A 665 25.39 -7.56 19.38
C LYS A 665 24.46 -7.91 18.24
N ARG A 666 25.03 -8.11 17.04
CA ARG A 666 24.27 -8.40 15.82
C ARG A 666 23.24 -9.53 15.97
N LEU A 667 23.63 -10.69 16.52
CA LEU A 667 22.71 -11.83 16.66
C LEU A 667 21.61 -11.59 17.70
N GLU A 668 21.91 -10.87 18.78
CA GLU A 668 20.91 -10.49 19.77
C GLU A 668 19.92 -9.48 19.19
N ILE A 669 20.40 -8.52 18.38
CA ILE A 669 19.54 -7.60 17.63
C ILE A 669 18.59 -8.36 16.72
N ILE A 670 19.10 -9.30 15.91
CA ILE A 670 18.26 -10.12 15.02
C ILE A 670 17.20 -10.89 15.81
N ASN A 671 17.55 -11.43 16.98
CA ASN A 671 16.59 -12.09 17.86
C ASN A 671 15.54 -11.12 18.41
N ASN A 672 15.93 -9.90 18.78
CA ASN A 672 15.01 -8.87 19.25
C ASN A 672 14.07 -8.38 18.14
N LEU A 673 14.54 -8.29 16.89
CA LEU A 673 13.71 -7.92 15.74
C LEU A 673 12.58 -8.92 15.48
N LYS A 674 12.75 -10.20 15.86
CA LYS A 674 11.68 -11.22 15.79
C LYS A 674 10.61 -11.05 16.86
N SER A 675 10.75 -10.10 17.78
CA SER A 675 9.79 -9.90 18.86
C SER A 675 8.44 -9.45 18.29
N PRO A 676 7.35 -10.21 18.54
CA PRO A 676 6.02 -9.93 18.01
C PRO A 676 5.32 -8.77 18.74
N LYS A 677 6.02 -7.99 19.56
CA LYS A 677 5.46 -6.84 20.30
C LYS A 677 6.17 -5.52 20.03
N SER A 678 7.01 -5.46 19.01
CA SER A 678 7.83 -4.27 18.74
C SER A 678 6.96 -3.12 18.20
N HIS A 679 6.90 -2.01 18.93
CA HIS A 679 6.16 -0.81 18.50
C HIS A 679 7.10 0.20 17.83
N LEU A 680 8.37 0.24 18.26
CA LEU A 680 9.41 1.10 17.71
C LEU A 680 10.73 0.33 17.61
N ILE A 681 11.37 0.39 16.46
CA ILE A 681 12.73 -0.14 16.25
C ILE A 681 13.63 1.07 15.99
N TYR A 682 14.59 1.29 16.88
CA TYR A 682 15.48 2.44 16.84
C TYR A 682 16.92 1.98 16.59
N PHE A 683 17.45 2.36 15.43
CA PHE A 683 18.84 2.12 15.07
C PHE A 683 19.65 3.38 15.36
N TYR A 684 20.62 3.25 16.26
CA TYR A 684 21.63 4.25 16.57
C TYR A 684 23.01 3.72 16.21
N CYS A 685 23.33 3.79 14.93
CA CYS A 685 24.33 2.93 14.31
C CYS A 685 25.24 3.68 13.34
N HIS A 686 26.06 2.95 12.60
CA HIS A 686 26.63 3.43 11.35
C HIS A 686 25.86 2.85 10.17
N GLY A 687 25.93 3.48 9.01
CA GLY A 687 25.46 2.88 7.76
C GLY A 687 26.51 2.96 6.67
N GLY A 688 26.36 2.12 5.66
CA GLY A 688 27.31 2.07 4.56
C GLY A 688 26.81 1.23 3.40
N ILE A 689 27.72 1.02 2.44
CA ILE A 689 27.51 0.15 1.29
C ILE A 689 28.64 -0.86 1.27
N SER A 690 28.30 -2.13 1.12
CA SER A 690 29.28 -3.17 0.88
C SER A 690 29.93 -3.04 -0.50
N THR A 691 31.01 -3.79 -0.75
CA THR A 691 31.63 -3.85 -2.09
C THR A 691 30.69 -4.33 -3.19
N ASN A 692 29.58 -4.99 -2.83
CA ASN A 692 28.57 -5.51 -3.75
C ASN A 692 27.38 -4.55 -3.94
N ASN A 693 27.52 -3.29 -3.53
CA ASN A 693 26.49 -2.26 -3.67
C ASN A 693 25.21 -2.55 -2.82
N ILE A 694 25.37 -3.24 -1.69
CA ILE A 694 24.28 -3.57 -0.76
C ILE A 694 24.32 -2.61 0.43
N PRO A 695 23.21 -1.90 0.73
CA PRO A 695 23.09 -1.04 1.91
C PRO A 695 23.11 -1.87 3.20
N TYR A 696 23.81 -1.40 4.22
CA TYR A 696 23.80 -2.04 5.54
C TYR A 696 23.76 -1.03 6.69
N LEU A 697 23.31 -1.50 7.85
CA LEU A 697 23.45 -0.86 9.15
C LEU A 697 24.51 -1.62 9.96
N GLN A 698 25.54 -0.92 10.44
CA GLN A 698 26.60 -1.50 11.24
C GLN A 698 26.39 -1.18 12.72
N VAL A 699 26.33 -2.22 13.53
CA VAL A 699 26.11 -2.19 14.98
C VAL A 699 27.34 -2.75 15.71
N GLY A 700 27.31 -2.83 17.04
CA GLY A 700 28.45 -3.33 17.82
C GLY A 700 29.57 -2.31 17.94
N ASP A 701 30.82 -2.74 17.99
CA ASP A 701 31.96 -1.84 18.20
C ASP A 701 32.29 -0.94 16.99
N GLY A 702 31.49 -0.99 15.93
CA GLY A 702 31.72 -0.25 14.69
C GLY A 702 32.93 -0.77 13.89
N THR A 703 33.47 -1.93 14.26
CA THR A 703 34.51 -2.64 13.52
C THR A 703 34.02 -4.01 13.08
N GLY A 704 34.70 -4.62 12.10
CA GLY A 704 34.34 -5.96 11.61
C GLY A 704 33.06 -6.01 10.75
N ASN A 705 32.35 -7.13 10.82
CA ASN A 705 31.27 -7.51 9.91
C ASN A 705 29.88 -7.57 10.58
N ASP A 706 29.67 -6.79 11.65
CA ASP A 706 28.38 -6.74 12.36
C ASP A 706 27.34 -5.90 11.60
N PHE A 707 27.01 -6.36 10.39
CA PHE A 707 26.11 -5.70 9.44
C PHE A 707 24.71 -6.29 9.49
N ILE A 708 23.71 -5.41 9.41
CA ILE A 708 22.30 -5.73 9.23
C ILE A 708 21.87 -5.14 7.88
N ASP A 709 21.48 -6.00 6.96
CA ASP A 709 20.94 -5.64 5.65
C ASP A 709 19.59 -6.34 5.39
N GLY A 710 18.94 -6.00 4.28
CA GLY A 710 17.65 -6.59 3.90
C GLY A 710 17.66 -8.11 3.74
N SER A 711 18.80 -8.69 3.34
CA SER A 711 18.91 -10.16 3.22
C SER A 711 18.76 -10.85 4.58
N ASN A 712 19.14 -10.17 5.67
CA ASN A 712 18.96 -10.69 7.01
C ASN A 712 17.49 -10.73 7.43
N LEU A 713 16.68 -9.74 7.04
CA LEU A 713 15.24 -9.75 7.34
C LEU A 713 14.57 -11.01 6.77
N ASN A 714 14.86 -11.34 5.51
CA ASN A 714 14.35 -12.54 4.88
C ASN A 714 14.98 -13.83 5.45
N ALA A 715 16.32 -13.89 5.55
CA ALA A 715 17.02 -15.10 6.01
C ALA A 715 16.66 -15.54 7.43
N PHE A 716 16.28 -14.58 8.29
CA PHE A 716 15.86 -14.86 9.66
C PHE A 716 14.33 -14.89 9.85
N ASN A 717 13.56 -14.78 8.76
CA ASN A 717 12.09 -14.75 8.77
C ASN A 717 11.54 -13.67 9.72
N ILE A 718 12.06 -12.45 9.57
CA ILE A 718 11.59 -11.28 10.30
C ILE A 718 10.38 -10.72 9.57
N GLU A 719 9.23 -10.87 10.22
CA GLU A 719 7.92 -10.44 9.74
C GLU A 719 7.12 -9.90 10.93
N TRP A 720 6.63 -8.67 10.82
CA TRP A 720 5.82 -7.99 11.82
C TRP A 720 4.37 -7.97 11.35
N ILE A 721 3.53 -8.75 12.03
CA ILE A 721 2.10 -8.83 11.72
C ILE A 721 1.35 -7.78 12.54
N GLU A 722 1.31 -7.89 13.86
CA GLU A 722 0.81 -6.83 14.74
C GLU A 722 1.53 -6.93 16.11
N PRO A 723 1.96 -5.81 16.73
CA PRO A 723 1.93 -4.45 16.20
C PRO A 723 2.98 -4.26 15.09
N LYS A 724 2.67 -3.39 14.12
CA LYS A 724 3.60 -3.00 13.04
C LYS A 724 4.52 -1.88 13.54
N PRO A 725 5.84 -2.11 13.69
CA PRO A 725 6.74 -1.13 14.28
C PRO A 725 6.99 0.06 13.36
N LEU A 726 7.15 1.26 13.92
CA LEU A 726 7.87 2.33 13.25
C LEU A 726 9.38 2.01 13.32
N VAL A 727 10.08 2.07 12.18
CA VAL A 727 11.55 1.92 12.14
C VAL A 727 12.18 3.31 12.04
N PHE A 728 13.12 3.62 12.92
CA PHE A 728 13.83 4.89 12.94
C PHE A 728 15.32 4.63 12.77
N ILE A 729 15.85 5.01 11.61
CA ILE A 729 17.26 4.79 11.25
C ILE A 729 18.04 6.09 11.49
N ASN A 730 18.75 6.11 12.60
CA ASN A 730 19.59 7.21 13.03
C ASN A 730 21.07 6.82 12.91
N GLY A 731 21.49 6.48 11.68
CA GLY A 731 22.85 6.02 11.45
C GLY A 731 23.79 7.13 10.96
N CYS A 732 24.99 7.22 11.54
CA CYS A 732 26.09 8.01 10.99
C CYS A 732 26.64 7.31 9.73
N HIS A 733 27.19 8.03 8.76
CA HIS A 733 27.70 7.46 7.49
C HIS A 733 26.68 6.77 6.58
N THR A 734 25.40 6.75 6.97
CA THR A 734 24.29 6.11 6.26
C THR A 734 24.06 6.59 4.84
N THR A 735 24.80 7.56 4.29
CA THR A 735 24.60 8.02 2.90
C THR A 735 25.87 8.23 2.09
N ALA A 736 26.86 7.36 2.29
CA ALA A 736 27.54 6.88 1.09
C ALA A 736 26.55 6.19 0.11
N LEU A 737 25.33 5.88 0.56
CA LEU A 737 24.16 5.52 -0.26
C LEU A 737 23.88 6.56 -1.33
N ASP A 738 24.07 6.18 -2.61
CA ASP A 738 23.18 6.67 -3.66
C ASP A 738 21.76 6.44 -3.15
N PRO A 739 20.89 7.45 -3.10
CA PRO A 739 19.58 7.29 -2.48
C PRO A 739 18.71 6.22 -3.13
N GLU A 740 19.03 5.81 -4.36
CA GLU A 740 18.61 4.53 -4.96
C GLU A 740 18.74 3.34 -3.98
N MET A 741 19.86 3.24 -3.27
CA MET A 741 20.18 2.14 -2.36
C MET A 741 19.62 2.32 -0.95
N ALA A 742 19.48 3.55 -0.46
CA ALA A 742 18.81 3.80 0.83
C ALA A 742 17.36 3.31 0.80
N ILE A 743 16.72 3.40 -0.37
CA ILE A 743 15.33 2.95 -0.53
C ILE A 743 15.24 1.42 -0.51
N ASN A 744 16.25 0.68 -0.95
CA ASN A 744 16.23 -0.78 -0.88
C ASN A 744 16.08 -1.24 0.57
N LEU A 745 16.87 -0.67 1.48
CA LEU A 745 16.77 -1.02 2.90
C LEU A 745 15.43 -0.57 3.51
N VAL A 746 14.92 0.60 3.14
CA VAL A 746 13.57 1.06 3.54
C VAL A 746 12.50 0.08 3.05
N ALA A 747 12.55 -0.29 1.77
CA ALA A 747 11.61 -1.22 1.15
C ALA A 747 11.68 -2.61 1.81
N ASP A 748 12.87 -3.04 2.24
CA ASP A 748 13.04 -4.31 2.95
C ASP A 748 12.36 -4.28 4.33
N PHE A 749 12.50 -3.20 5.11
CA PHE A 749 11.78 -3.04 6.38
C PHE A 749 10.26 -2.93 6.19
N VAL A 750 9.82 -2.24 5.15
CA VAL A 750 8.40 -2.13 4.81
C VAL A 750 7.83 -3.49 4.40
N ARG A 751 8.55 -4.25 3.57
CA ARG A 751 8.16 -5.62 3.16
C ARG A 751 8.12 -6.59 4.34
N SER A 752 8.91 -6.36 5.38
CA SER A 752 8.84 -7.09 6.64
C SER A 752 7.67 -6.66 7.54
N GLY A 753 6.78 -5.76 7.12
CA GLY A 753 5.57 -5.38 7.87
C GLY A 753 5.71 -4.18 8.80
N SER A 754 6.74 -3.34 8.65
CA SER A 754 6.84 -2.10 9.43
C SER A 754 5.73 -1.11 9.06
N ALA A 755 5.31 -0.26 10.00
CA ALA A 755 4.36 0.83 9.75
C ALA A 755 4.97 1.96 8.90
N GLY A 756 6.30 1.99 8.80
CA GLY A 756 7.07 2.92 7.99
C GLY A 756 8.48 3.09 8.52
N VAL A 757 9.31 3.85 7.79
CA VAL A 757 10.72 4.07 8.10
C VAL A 757 11.04 5.56 8.09
N ILE A 758 11.77 6.02 9.10
CA ILE A 758 12.40 7.35 9.12
C ILE A 758 13.88 7.17 8.84
N GLY A 759 14.36 7.82 7.79
CA GLY A 759 15.76 7.81 7.39
C GLY A 759 16.30 9.20 7.10
N THR A 760 17.46 9.28 6.48
CA THR A 760 18.11 10.55 6.12
C THR A 760 18.53 10.59 4.65
N GLU A 761 18.42 11.78 4.03
CA GLU A 761 18.87 12.08 2.66
C GLU A 761 20.38 12.08 2.54
N THR A 762 21.07 12.41 3.64
CA THR A 762 22.53 12.36 3.68
C THR A 762 23.10 12.05 5.07
N THR A 763 24.43 11.95 5.16
CA THR A 763 25.19 11.51 6.32
C THR A 763 24.97 12.55 7.39
N ILE A 764 24.52 12.08 8.54
CA ILE A 764 24.34 12.90 9.72
C ILE A 764 25.47 12.66 10.71
N PHE A 765 25.64 13.63 11.60
CA PHE A 765 26.55 13.52 12.73
C PHE A 765 25.76 13.31 14.00
N GLU A 766 26.39 12.64 14.96
CA GLU A 766 25.80 12.28 16.23
C GLU A 766 25.05 13.41 16.96
N PRO A 767 25.58 14.66 17.09
CA PRO A 767 24.84 15.72 17.77
C PRO A 767 23.54 16.13 17.09
N LEU A 768 23.48 16.01 15.76
CA LEU A 768 22.25 16.23 14.98
C LEU A 768 21.28 15.07 15.19
N ALA A 769 21.81 13.84 15.10
CA ALA A 769 21.05 12.61 15.24
C ALA A 769 20.29 12.56 16.58
N CYS A 770 21.01 12.79 17.68
CA CYS A 770 20.44 12.81 19.02
C CYS A 770 19.36 13.86 19.17
N SER A 771 19.67 15.13 18.84
CA SER A 771 18.75 16.25 19.07
C SER A 771 17.46 16.12 18.24
N PHE A 772 17.56 15.59 17.01
CA PHE A 772 16.39 15.32 16.19
C PHE A 772 15.54 14.18 16.75
N ALA A 773 16.14 13.01 17.03
CA ALA A 773 15.39 11.84 17.49
C ALA A 773 14.75 12.06 18.86
N GLU A 774 15.45 12.70 19.80
CA GLU A 774 14.89 13.04 21.11
C GLU A 774 13.64 13.93 20.98
N ALA A 775 13.70 14.94 20.11
CA ALA A 775 12.56 15.82 19.88
C ALA A 775 11.41 15.12 19.16
N CYS A 776 11.72 14.38 18.09
CA CYS A 776 10.72 13.66 17.30
C CYS A 776 10.02 12.58 18.14
N LEU A 777 10.78 11.72 18.82
CA LEU A 777 10.21 10.66 19.67
C LEU A 777 9.53 11.23 20.90
N GLY A 778 9.96 12.38 21.41
CA GLY A 778 9.24 13.13 22.44
C GLY A 778 7.83 13.49 21.98
N HIS A 779 7.69 14.18 20.85
CA HIS A 779 6.38 14.54 20.31
C HIS A 779 5.53 13.31 19.92
N PHE A 780 6.15 12.27 19.36
CA PHE A 780 5.43 11.07 18.92
C PHE A 780 4.97 10.20 20.10
N LEU A 781 5.85 9.84 21.04
CA LEU A 781 5.54 8.88 22.10
C LEU A 781 4.89 9.51 23.33
N LYS A 782 5.32 10.73 23.71
CA LYS A 782 4.85 11.42 24.93
C LYS A 782 3.68 12.35 24.63
N ASP A 783 3.81 13.23 23.64
CA ASP A 783 2.73 14.16 23.28
C ASP A 783 1.66 13.51 22.40
N LYS A 784 1.93 12.28 21.92
CA LYS A 784 1.04 11.51 21.03
C LYS A 784 0.65 12.28 19.77
N SER A 785 1.56 13.11 19.28
CA SER A 785 1.40 13.80 17.98
C SER A 785 1.56 12.81 16.84
N SER A 786 1.03 13.17 15.66
CA SER A 786 1.28 12.42 14.43
C SER A 786 2.79 12.36 14.16
N ILE A 787 3.27 11.30 13.51
CA ILE A 787 4.69 11.22 13.19
C ILE A 787 5.12 12.37 12.26
N GLY A 788 4.22 12.81 11.38
CA GLY A 788 4.44 13.94 10.49
C GLY A 788 4.60 15.26 11.25
N ASP A 789 3.75 15.51 12.25
CA ASP A 789 3.88 16.66 13.15
C ASP A 789 5.14 16.58 14.00
N ALA A 790 5.43 15.41 14.56
CA ALA A 790 6.61 15.18 15.39
C ALA A 790 7.91 15.50 14.63
N ILE A 791 8.01 15.06 13.37
CA ILE A 791 9.13 15.37 12.48
C ILE A 791 9.19 16.86 12.17
N ARG A 792 8.06 17.49 11.82
CA ARG A 792 8.01 18.95 11.54
C ARG A 792 8.46 19.74 12.77
N MET A 793 8.00 19.37 13.96
CA MET A 793 8.37 20.03 15.21
C MET A 793 9.85 19.82 15.55
N ALA A 794 10.41 18.62 15.33
CA ALA A 794 11.84 18.38 15.49
C ALA A 794 12.69 19.24 14.54
N ARG A 795 12.26 19.41 13.28
CA ARG A 795 12.90 20.31 12.32
C ARG A 795 12.88 21.77 12.79
N LEU A 796 11.72 22.24 13.26
CA LEU A 796 11.57 23.61 13.75
C LEU A 796 12.34 23.85 15.05
N LYS A 797 12.45 22.86 15.94
CA LYS A 797 13.31 22.93 17.13
C LYS A 797 14.78 23.09 16.74
N LEU A 798 15.30 22.27 15.82
CA LEU A 798 16.67 22.43 15.34
C LEU A 798 16.90 23.79 14.68
N LEU A 799 15.95 24.26 13.88
CA LEU A 799 16.03 25.58 13.26
C LEU A 799 16.07 26.70 14.31
N LYS A 800 15.30 26.55 15.40
CA LYS A 800 15.32 27.44 16.57
C LYS A 800 16.67 27.42 17.32
N GLU A 801 17.39 26.30 17.25
CA GLU A 801 18.76 26.13 17.75
C GLU A 801 19.83 26.51 16.72
N TYR A 802 19.50 27.36 15.75
CA TYR A 802 20.40 27.79 14.69
C TYR A 802 20.93 26.67 13.80
N ASN A 803 20.15 25.59 13.58
CA ASN A 803 20.57 24.43 12.79
C ASN A 803 19.52 24.07 11.71
N PRO A 804 19.80 24.30 10.41
CA PRO A 804 18.84 24.03 9.35
C PRO A 804 18.78 22.54 8.95
N LEU A 805 19.64 21.69 9.52
CA LEU A 805 19.87 20.33 9.04
C LEU A 805 18.80 19.33 9.48
N GLY A 806 17.75 19.75 10.18
CA GLY A 806 16.55 18.91 10.31
C GLY A 806 15.94 18.52 8.95
N LEU A 807 16.21 19.30 7.89
CA LEU A 807 15.78 18.99 6.52
C LEU A 807 16.38 17.70 5.94
N VAL A 808 17.41 17.12 6.55
CA VAL A 808 17.99 15.84 6.08
C VAL A 808 17.08 14.65 6.33
N TYR A 809 16.11 14.74 7.26
CA TYR A 809 15.27 13.59 7.61
C TYR A 809 14.13 13.39 6.61
N THR A 810 13.93 12.15 6.16
CA THR A 810 12.88 11.78 5.21
C THR A 810 11.93 10.73 5.81
N PRO A 811 10.62 11.01 5.89
CA PRO A 811 9.62 10.09 6.43
C PRO A 811 9.02 9.18 5.35
N PHE A 812 9.54 7.96 5.22
CA PHE A 812 8.90 6.86 4.46
C PHE A 812 7.81 6.20 5.27
N VAL A 813 6.84 7.02 5.68
CA VAL A 813 5.75 6.65 6.58
C VAL A 813 4.55 7.51 6.26
N LEU A 814 3.37 7.00 6.60
CA LEU A 814 2.15 7.79 6.61
C LEU A 814 2.31 8.92 7.64
N PRO A 815 2.08 10.19 7.27
CA PRO A 815 2.30 11.31 8.18
C PRO A 815 1.36 11.26 9.38
N ASP A 816 0.20 10.63 9.23
CA ASP A 816 -0.83 10.46 10.25
C ASP A 816 -0.62 9.24 11.16
N LEU A 817 0.54 8.58 11.11
CA LEU A 817 0.83 7.51 12.07
C LEU A 817 0.86 8.09 13.50
N HIS A 818 0.10 7.50 14.42
CA HIS A 818 0.12 7.87 15.84
C HIS A 818 0.28 6.64 16.74
N VAL A 819 0.73 6.84 17.96
CA VAL A 819 0.62 5.82 19.01
C VAL A 819 -0.70 5.96 19.76
N LYS A 820 -1.25 4.83 20.22
CA LYS A 820 -2.50 4.78 20.97
C LYS A 820 -2.40 3.78 22.11
N ASP A 821 -2.74 4.20 23.32
CA ASP A 821 -2.83 3.24 24.44
C ASP A 821 -4.15 2.47 24.32
N LYS A 822 -4.10 1.16 24.53
CA LYS A 822 -5.28 0.29 24.55
C LYS A 822 -6.07 0.56 25.82
N SER A 823 -7.33 0.98 25.64
CA SER A 823 -8.26 1.32 26.72
C SER A 823 -8.82 0.11 27.43
#